data_AF-A0A8T4QFX0-F1
#
_entry.id   AF-A0A8T4QFX0-F1
#
_cell.length_a   1.000
_cell.length_b   1.000
_cell.length_c   1.000
_cell.angle_alpha   90.00
_cell.angle_beta   90.00
_cell.angle_gamma   90.00
#
_symmetry.space_group_name_H-M   'P 1'
#
loop_
_entity.id
_entity.type
_entity.pdbx_description
1 polymer ?
#
loop_
_entity_poly.entity_id
_entity_poly.type
_entity_poly.pdbx_seq_one_letter_code
_entity_poly.pdbx_strand_id
1 'polypeptide(L)'
;MARETPEQRRQREEAERLEAERRRIILERERIALARERAEAETTERQRQEAINRAHEEALEENKRIGEQRMSDQSLRGRVGNKIKRAGEAYNAKEDAFVNSAINLTVNTATNRMFWLWFVIIVGGTVYFLWYYGKLKIVFLTFLQILLFLLFGLLIFFGIRIAFKSQDKIERSAAIFIVLAFVVWGIDLLPANIPIIGDYLGPPYAGFKFDLSGLLTTNWAAVITSSYVFIALLFGAFYDLAKKRPILFLINFSLILVINQIFNYYNILGLGRTVNSSYINYIFLGILIIGFFLAFKFRNHFQGTDLAGYPTFLFMNLVFSFFWVNIGWITNVRAFIHVLFILAFGFGYVARNERDNPTFWHMLIPGLLIADFYGYGLLWNSGIDVFRFIPILVLFVLFYCYARAESTYALVSLFFVLGIFLIFTIQSLGVDATSIPFEAKRGADYKDFYTQFKDKVREMIEGRLDIATAGLYRGNVEKNRYESLGVYFGNIRAADPRFYTDEPITVWGTLRSKTYKDAVIVNFSCYRWKDNKKIRADKIIPEIIFPIFTLEEVDTQCTFLPKTESPTPAGANIVTFSAEYNFGTDAYLKTYFIDRERFRASAREGIEPLTQFGIKDKTPAAVFTNGPVEIGLGAGPLVTVSEGYAIKPTISITLTNRKEISDKDKRIITRWEGKIKNITELILLTPPGITLQNTEKCKEPKTDLEKLECPCSMPFESYDIHKCFTSCNKQILEPCNRACEISNPTKNQQQENCINECVTATDKCTEECNFLFQVNEGEGSTKEKYNAYALDVGSKQFRDLNKDIDKSRSFVCRFDPTPAVLDDTPITTRYFRVRTRYNYLLENSVTVNVETVPVGAVNTVPEPLAKTTSEFIQVSGLRFDGLTSELVSAIASVESRFRHCCQDASKNRAGNCVDSGKKECPFEELITSGSSFGIMQIKYNTKESKDWVDSLSRQYCGKDSNGNDININNYECNVKVGIAILKSKYDQFRYGCKATSEYKSQDRVKYKTFIDGCENGVTSSGVRYDSYRDYQAAIRGYNGWGRDSRFDVNYVEKILKAKNNVKGIEIIDPSTLRGITREGEGMADPTPRGGETESPTGTSNPAAPANVRAENLGGSIKVTWEKSPSPEVISFNVIRYTEGVEEYIVCSDVKTEFYCIDSSKLPKGTYTYNVYAYTGTGGLSQSSTQLTIN
;
A
#
# COMPACT_ATOMS: atom_id res chain seq x y z
N MET A 1 69.49 -4.60 40.61
CA MET A 1 68.90 -4.68 39.26
C MET A 1 70.03 -4.85 38.26
N ALA A 2 70.31 -6.08 37.83
CA ALA A 2 71.37 -6.35 36.87
C ALA A 2 70.93 -5.88 35.47
N ARG A 3 71.79 -5.12 34.77
CA ARG A 3 71.53 -4.67 33.40
C ARG A 3 71.68 -5.86 32.46
N GLU A 4 70.64 -6.10 31.68
CA GLU A 4 70.60 -7.12 30.62
C GLU A 4 71.76 -6.86 29.64
N THR A 5 72.57 -7.89 29.38
CA THR A 5 73.75 -7.75 28.53
C THR A 5 73.34 -7.59 27.06
N PRO A 6 74.14 -6.90 26.22
CA PRO A 6 73.84 -6.74 24.79
C PRO A 6 73.66 -8.06 24.02
N GLU A 7 74.18 -9.16 24.56
CA GLU A 7 74.05 -10.50 24.01
C GLU A 7 72.69 -11.13 24.35
N GLN A 8 72.21 -10.95 25.58
CA GLN A 8 70.86 -11.36 25.99
C GLN A 8 69.77 -10.60 25.20
N ARG A 9 70.00 -9.30 24.93
CA ARG A 9 69.09 -8.50 24.10
C ARG A 9 69.02 -9.02 22.65
N ARG A 10 70.17 -9.38 22.06
CA ARG A 10 70.21 -9.96 20.71
C ARG A 10 69.53 -11.33 20.64
N GLN A 11 69.74 -12.19 21.64
CA GLN A 11 69.08 -13.50 21.71
C GLN A 11 67.56 -13.37 21.85
N ARG A 12 67.08 -12.37 22.60
CA ARG A 12 65.65 -12.09 22.72
C ARG A 12 65.04 -11.55 21.42
N GLU A 13 65.71 -10.61 20.76
CA GLU A 13 65.26 -10.07 19.46
C GLU A 13 65.23 -11.15 18.38
N GLU A 14 66.20 -12.07 18.39
CA GLU A 14 66.23 -13.23 17.48
C GLU A 14 65.12 -14.24 17.78
N ALA A 15 64.85 -14.51 19.06
CA ALA A 15 63.73 -15.36 19.47
C ALA A 15 62.36 -14.77 19.09
N GLU A 16 62.16 -13.47 19.30
CA GLU A 16 60.94 -12.76 18.89
C GLU A 16 60.75 -12.78 17.36
N ARG A 17 61.85 -12.65 16.59
CA ARG A 17 61.81 -12.74 15.12
C ARG A 17 61.44 -14.14 14.64
N LEU A 18 62.01 -15.18 15.24
CA LEU A 18 61.69 -16.59 14.93
C LEU A 18 60.25 -16.94 15.30
N GLU A 19 59.72 -16.40 16.41
CA GLU A 19 58.33 -16.60 16.81
C GLU A 19 57.36 -15.90 15.84
N ALA A 20 57.68 -14.68 15.41
CA ALA A 20 56.89 -13.96 14.41
C ALA A 20 56.84 -14.71 13.06
N GLU A 21 57.96 -15.30 12.64
CA GLU A 21 58.02 -16.09 11.41
C GLU A 21 57.21 -17.40 11.50
N ARG A 22 57.26 -18.09 12.66
CA ARG A 22 56.39 -19.25 12.92
C ARG A 22 54.91 -18.89 12.86
N ARG A 23 54.51 -17.75 13.45
CA ARG A 23 53.10 -17.28 13.39
C ARG A 23 52.65 -16.99 11.96
N ARG A 24 53.54 -16.41 11.13
CA ARG A 24 53.26 -16.16 9.71
C ARG A 24 53.01 -17.46 8.94
N ILE A 25 53.85 -18.47 9.14
CA ILE A 25 53.72 -19.78 8.48
C ILE A 25 52.42 -20.50 8.91
N ILE A 26 52.04 -20.40 10.19
CA ILE A 26 50.78 -20.99 10.70
C ILE A 26 49.57 -20.33 10.03
N LEU A 27 49.53 -18.99 10.00
CA LEU A 27 48.45 -18.23 9.34
C LEU A 27 48.33 -18.53 7.85
N GLU A 28 49.45 -18.76 7.16
CA GLU A 28 49.46 -19.09 5.74
C GLU A 28 48.93 -20.52 5.49
N ARG A 29 49.27 -21.48 6.36
CA ARG A 29 48.69 -22.83 6.31
C ARG A 29 47.19 -22.84 6.58
N GLU A 30 46.71 -22.04 7.53
CA GLU A 30 45.28 -21.88 7.81
C GLU A 30 44.52 -21.27 6.63
N ARG A 31 45.10 -20.26 5.96
CA ARG A 31 44.52 -19.68 4.74
C ARG A 31 44.39 -20.70 3.61
N ILE A 32 45.41 -21.53 3.41
CA ILE A 32 45.39 -22.58 2.38
C ILE A 32 44.35 -23.67 2.73
N ALA A 33 44.26 -24.07 4.00
CA ALA A 33 43.26 -25.03 4.46
C ALA A 33 41.82 -24.51 4.25
N LEU A 34 41.56 -23.25 4.61
CA LEU A 34 40.25 -22.60 4.43
C LEU A 34 39.89 -22.46 2.94
N ALA A 35 40.87 -22.16 2.08
CA ALA A 35 40.64 -22.08 0.64
C ALA A 35 40.28 -23.46 0.04
N ARG A 36 40.90 -24.54 0.53
CA ARG A 36 40.60 -25.91 0.12
C ARG A 36 39.21 -26.35 0.57
N GLU A 37 38.82 -26.04 1.81
CA GLU A 37 37.48 -26.32 2.34
C GLU A 37 36.39 -25.60 1.55
N ARG A 38 36.62 -24.34 1.16
CA ARG A 38 35.71 -23.59 0.29
C ARG A 38 35.55 -24.22 -1.09
N ALA A 39 36.65 -24.66 -1.70
CA ALA A 39 36.60 -25.34 -3.00
C ALA A 39 35.83 -26.67 -2.93
N GLU A 40 36.04 -27.46 -1.88
CA GLU A 40 35.30 -28.72 -1.66
C GLU A 40 33.79 -28.48 -1.42
N ALA A 41 33.44 -27.44 -0.66
CA ALA A 41 32.05 -27.04 -0.44
C ALA A 41 31.37 -26.58 -1.74
N GLU A 42 32.04 -25.79 -2.57
CA GLU A 42 31.54 -25.32 -3.87
C GLU A 42 31.32 -26.49 -4.84
N THR A 43 32.23 -27.48 -4.82
CA THR A 43 32.10 -28.70 -5.64
C THR A 43 30.90 -29.54 -5.19
N THR A 44 30.69 -29.67 -3.88
CA THR A 44 29.57 -30.41 -3.30
C THR A 44 28.22 -29.75 -3.63
N GLU A 45 28.15 -28.42 -3.56
CA GLU A 45 26.92 -27.69 -3.90
C GLU A 45 26.61 -27.79 -5.40
N ARG A 46 27.62 -27.74 -6.27
CA ARG A 46 27.45 -27.97 -7.71
C ARG A 46 26.89 -29.37 -8.01
N GLN A 47 27.41 -30.41 -7.35
CA GLN A 47 26.89 -31.78 -7.49
C GLN A 47 25.44 -31.89 -6.98
N ARG A 48 25.10 -31.20 -5.89
CA ARG A 48 23.73 -31.15 -5.37
C ARG A 48 22.77 -30.48 -6.35
N GLN A 49 23.18 -29.37 -6.96
CA GLN A 49 22.37 -28.66 -7.94
C GLN A 49 22.15 -29.50 -9.21
N GLU A 50 23.17 -30.23 -9.67
CA GLU A 50 23.06 -31.18 -10.79
C GLU A 50 22.14 -32.37 -10.46
N ALA A 51 22.10 -32.83 -9.21
CA ALA A 51 21.16 -33.86 -8.76
C ALA A 51 19.70 -33.35 -8.72
N ILE A 52 19.48 -32.12 -8.25
CA ILE A 52 18.15 -31.48 -8.26
C ILE A 52 17.64 -31.29 -9.69
N ASN A 53 18.49 -30.84 -10.60
CA ASN A 53 18.11 -30.64 -12.00
C ASN A 53 17.73 -31.98 -12.67
N ARG A 54 18.50 -33.07 -12.41
CA ARG A 54 18.14 -34.41 -12.90
C ARG A 54 16.80 -34.90 -12.35
N ALA A 55 16.56 -34.74 -11.04
CA ALA A 55 15.28 -35.12 -10.44
C ALA A 55 14.09 -34.32 -11.01
N HIS A 56 14.32 -33.05 -11.39
CA HIS A 56 13.30 -32.23 -12.03
C HIS A 56 12.98 -32.69 -13.45
N GLU A 57 13.99 -33.06 -14.24
CA GLU A 57 13.82 -33.63 -15.59
C GLU A 57 13.09 -34.98 -15.54
N GLU A 58 13.45 -35.85 -14.60
CA GLU A 58 12.75 -37.13 -14.39
C GLU A 58 11.27 -36.92 -14.02
N ALA A 59 10.96 -35.94 -13.17
CA ALA A 59 9.57 -35.61 -12.82
C ALA A 59 8.78 -35.02 -14.01
N LEU A 60 9.44 -34.30 -14.92
CA LEU A 60 8.82 -33.79 -16.15
C LEU A 60 8.50 -34.92 -17.14
N GLU A 61 9.39 -35.90 -17.29
CA GLU A 61 9.12 -37.09 -18.11
C GLU A 61 8.02 -37.98 -17.52
N GLU A 62 8.00 -38.18 -16.20
CA GLU A 62 6.95 -38.94 -15.50
C GLU A 62 5.58 -38.30 -15.72
N ASN A 63 5.47 -36.96 -15.59
CA ASN A 63 4.23 -36.24 -15.84
C ASN A 63 3.78 -36.31 -17.30
N LYS A 64 4.73 -36.32 -18.24
CA LYS A 64 4.42 -36.51 -19.66
C LYS A 64 3.86 -37.91 -19.94
N ARG A 65 4.44 -38.95 -19.34
CA ARG A 65 3.90 -40.33 -19.40
C ARG A 65 2.50 -40.45 -18.81
N ILE A 66 2.25 -39.84 -17.65
CA ILE A 66 0.92 -39.84 -17.01
C ILE A 66 -0.11 -39.09 -17.87
N GLY A 67 0.30 -38.01 -18.55
CA GLY A 67 -0.54 -37.28 -19.50
C GLY A 67 -0.95 -38.12 -20.72
N GLU A 68 0.01 -38.81 -21.33
CA GLU A 68 -0.24 -39.71 -22.47
C GLU A 68 -1.14 -40.90 -22.08
N GLN A 69 -0.96 -41.45 -20.87
CA GLN A 69 -1.77 -42.54 -20.35
C GLN A 69 -3.23 -42.11 -20.06
N ARG A 70 -3.45 -40.87 -19.56
CA ARG A 70 -4.80 -40.32 -19.35
C ARG A 70 -5.56 -40.06 -20.66
N MET A 71 -4.86 -39.68 -21.74
CA MET A 71 -5.50 -39.50 -23.05
C MET A 71 -5.89 -40.85 -23.69
N SER A 72 -5.11 -41.91 -23.45
CA SER A 72 -5.46 -43.27 -23.87
C SER A 72 -6.69 -43.80 -23.12
N ASP A 73 -6.82 -43.56 -21.82
CA ASP A 73 -7.95 -44.03 -21.01
C ASP A 73 -9.26 -43.28 -21.28
N GLN A 74 -9.21 -41.99 -21.65
CA GLN A 74 -10.40 -41.24 -22.06
C GLN A 74 -10.95 -41.70 -23.43
N SER A 75 -10.07 -42.13 -24.34
CA SER A 75 -10.44 -42.75 -25.61
C SER A 75 -11.18 -44.09 -25.43
N LEU A 76 -10.79 -44.89 -24.43
CA LEU A 76 -11.44 -46.17 -24.13
C LEU A 76 -12.83 -46.00 -23.46
N ARG A 77 -12.99 -45.04 -22.55
CA ARG A 77 -14.29 -44.79 -21.87
C ARG A 77 -15.36 -44.23 -22.82
N GLY A 78 -14.98 -43.46 -23.84
CA GLY A 78 -15.90 -42.97 -24.87
C GLY A 78 -16.51 -44.06 -25.76
N ARG A 79 -15.79 -45.16 -25.99
CA ARG A 79 -16.30 -46.30 -26.80
C ARG A 79 -17.17 -47.28 -26.02
N VAL A 80 -17.05 -47.35 -24.70
CA VAL A 80 -17.87 -48.25 -23.86
C VAL A 80 -19.18 -47.59 -23.41
N GLY A 81 -19.20 -46.29 -23.14
CA GLY A 81 -20.42 -45.56 -22.73
C GLY A 81 -21.52 -45.51 -23.81
N ASN A 82 -21.14 -45.40 -25.09
CA ASN A 82 -22.10 -45.36 -26.19
C ASN A 82 -22.69 -46.73 -26.57
N LYS A 83 -22.13 -47.83 -26.06
CA LYS A 83 -22.66 -49.18 -26.30
C LYS A 83 -23.67 -49.62 -25.23
N ILE A 84 -23.63 -49.02 -24.03
CA ILE A 84 -24.55 -49.33 -22.92
C ILE A 84 -25.84 -48.49 -23.01
N LYS A 85 -25.76 -47.24 -23.51
CA LYS A 85 -26.93 -46.37 -23.63
C LYS A 85 -27.95 -46.85 -24.70
N ARG A 86 -27.50 -47.55 -25.73
CA ARG A 86 -28.37 -48.15 -26.77
C ARG A 86 -29.02 -49.48 -26.38
N ALA A 87 -28.66 -50.06 -25.23
CA ALA A 87 -29.28 -51.30 -24.73
C ALA A 87 -30.41 -51.04 -23.71
N GLY A 88 -30.45 -49.86 -23.07
CA GLY A 88 -31.46 -49.51 -22.07
C GLY A 88 -32.74 -48.87 -22.63
N GLU A 89 -32.70 -48.30 -23.84
CA GLU A 89 -33.83 -47.60 -24.45
C GLU A 89 -34.81 -48.52 -25.20
N ALA A 90 -34.54 -49.83 -25.25
CA ALA A 90 -35.39 -50.84 -25.91
C ALA A 90 -36.34 -51.60 -24.95
N TYR A 91 -36.38 -51.29 -23.65
CA TYR A 91 -37.17 -52.06 -22.67
C TYR A 91 -38.35 -51.29 -22.02
N ASN A 92 -38.44 -49.96 -22.16
CA ASN A 92 -39.53 -49.16 -21.56
C ASN A 92 -40.54 -48.60 -22.57
N ALA A 93 -40.61 -49.17 -23.77
CA ALA A 93 -41.57 -48.79 -24.80
C ALA A 93 -42.71 -49.81 -24.93
N LYS A 94 -43.38 -50.19 -23.82
CA LYS A 94 -44.60 -50.99 -23.93
C LYS A 94 -45.52 -51.08 -22.70
N GLU A 95 -45.64 -50.04 -21.87
CA GLU A 95 -46.65 -50.10 -20.80
C GLU A 95 -47.03 -48.73 -20.24
N ASP A 96 -47.59 -47.82 -21.08
CA ASP A 96 -48.39 -46.68 -20.59
C ASP A 96 -49.24 -46.03 -21.69
N ALA A 97 -49.81 -46.87 -22.56
CA ALA A 97 -50.77 -46.45 -23.58
C ALA A 97 -52.12 -47.11 -23.31
N PHE A 98 -52.87 -46.67 -22.27
CA PHE A 98 -54.32 -46.93 -22.27
C PHE A 98 -55.26 -46.05 -21.41
N VAL A 99 -54.84 -45.19 -20.46
CA VAL A 99 -55.84 -44.63 -19.51
C VAL A 99 -55.97 -43.10 -19.40
N ASN A 100 -55.18 -42.24 -20.07
CA ASN A 100 -55.34 -40.77 -19.88
C ASN A 100 -55.53 -39.95 -21.16
N SER A 101 -56.32 -40.47 -22.11
CA SER A 101 -56.80 -39.74 -23.29
C SER A 101 -58.33 -39.67 -23.28
N ALA A 102 -58.90 -38.60 -22.69
CA ALA A 102 -60.24 -38.10 -23.05
C ALA A 102 -60.70 -36.80 -22.33
N ILE A 103 -60.09 -36.35 -21.22
CA ILE A 103 -60.71 -35.23 -20.43
C ILE A 103 -59.91 -33.89 -20.43
N ASN A 104 -58.64 -33.83 -20.86
CA ASN A 104 -57.86 -32.58 -20.74
C ASN A 104 -57.64 -31.76 -22.03
N LEU A 105 -58.24 -32.12 -23.17
CA LEU A 105 -57.97 -31.46 -24.45
C LEU A 105 -58.98 -30.38 -24.87
N THR A 106 -59.97 -30.03 -24.04
CA THR A 106 -61.00 -29.05 -24.43
C THR A 106 -61.10 -27.81 -23.52
N VAL A 107 -60.37 -27.76 -22.40
CA VAL A 107 -60.39 -26.60 -21.47
C VAL A 107 -59.11 -25.73 -21.54
N ASN A 108 -57.99 -26.27 -22.02
CA ASN A 108 -56.69 -25.54 -22.04
C ASN A 108 -56.41 -24.70 -23.30
N THR A 109 -57.16 -24.88 -24.40
CA THR A 109 -56.92 -24.13 -25.65
C THR A 109 -57.79 -22.88 -25.76
N ALA A 110 -58.98 -22.85 -25.13
CA ALA A 110 -59.84 -21.67 -25.11
C ALA A 110 -59.38 -20.60 -24.09
N THR A 111 -58.90 -21.02 -22.92
CA THR A 111 -58.39 -20.10 -21.88
C THR A 111 -57.08 -19.43 -22.27
N ASN A 112 -56.19 -20.13 -22.99
CA ASN A 112 -54.90 -19.58 -23.42
C ASN A 112 -55.04 -18.55 -24.57
N ARG A 113 -55.99 -18.75 -25.50
CA ARG A 113 -56.24 -17.78 -26.59
C ARG A 113 -56.96 -16.52 -26.11
N MET A 114 -57.92 -16.65 -25.20
CA MET A 114 -58.57 -15.50 -24.55
C MET A 114 -57.58 -14.69 -23.73
N PHE A 115 -56.68 -15.33 -22.98
CA PHE A 115 -55.64 -14.64 -22.22
C PHE A 115 -54.72 -13.79 -23.12
N TRP A 116 -54.23 -14.35 -24.24
CA TRP A 116 -53.39 -13.60 -25.18
C TRP A 116 -54.14 -12.45 -25.87
N LEU A 117 -55.43 -12.61 -26.18
CA LEU A 117 -56.25 -11.55 -26.76
C LEU A 117 -56.45 -10.40 -25.77
N TRP A 118 -56.83 -10.70 -24.52
CA TRP A 118 -56.96 -9.70 -23.45
C TRP A 118 -55.62 -9.04 -23.12
N PHE A 119 -54.53 -9.80 -23.12
CA PHE A 119 -53.18 -9.27 -22.92
C PHE A 119 -52.80 -8.28 -24.02
N VAL A 120 -53.04 -8.60 -25.29
CA VAL A 120 -52.73 -7.70 -26.42
C VAL A 120 -53.64 -6.47 -26.42
N ILE A 121 -54.93 -6.61 -26.09
CA ILE A 121 -55.88 -5.48 -26.02
C ILE A 121 -55.53 -4.55 -24.85
N ILE A 122 -55.21 -5.10 -23.68
CA ILE A 122 -54.84 -4.32 -22.50
C ILE A 122 -53.48 -3.66 -22.72
N VAL A 123 -52.46 -4.40 -23.16
CA VAL A 123 -51.11 -3.85 -23.40
C VAL A 123 -51.14 -2.85 -24.55
N GLY A 124 -51.80 -3.16 -25.66
CA GLY A 124 -51.92 -2.29 -26.83
C GLY A 124 -52.75 -1.03 -26.55
N GLY A 125 -53.90 -1.17 -25.89
CA GLY A 125 -54.73 -0.03 -25.47
C GLY A 125 -54.04 0.87 -24.46
N THR A 126 -53.24 0.29 -23.55
CA THR A 126 -52.45 1.06 -22.59
C THR A 126 -51.29 1.76 -23.28
N VAL A 127 -50.54 1.11 -24.18
CA VAL A 127 -49.45 1.75 -24.95
C VAL A 127 -49.98 2.93 -25.80
N TYR A 128 -51.15 2.78 -26.44
CA TYR A 128 -51.79 3.87 -27.19
C TYR A 128 -52.23 5.03 -26.28
N PHE A 129 -52.85 4.73 -25.14
CA PHE A 129 -53.24 5.74 -24.15
C PHE A 129 -52.03 6.45 -23.51
N LEU A 130 -50.92 5.74 -23.32
CA LEU A 130 -49.65 6.26 -22.79
C LEU A 130 -48.92 7.17 -23.78
N TRP A 131 -48.94 6.82 -25.07
CA TRP A 131 -48.41 7.68 -26.14
C TRP A 131 -49.16 9.01 -26.25
N TYR A 132 -50.47 9.01 -26.00
CA TYR A 132 -51.34 10.19 -26.14
C TYR A 132 -51.14 11.29 -25.07
N TYR A 133 -50.68 10.96 -23.84
CA TYR A 133 -50.66 11.91 -22.71
C TYR A 133 -49.28 12.47 -22.29
N GLY A 134 -48.19 12.22 -23.02
CA GLY A 134 -46.90 12.90 -22.83
C GLY A 134 -46.17 12.70 -21.48
N LYS A 135 -46.76 11.96 -20.52
CA LYS A 135 -46.14 11.58 -19.23
C LYS A 135 -45.56 10.15 -19.27
N LEU A 136 -44.88 9.80 -20.36
CA LEU A 136 -44.48 8.41 -20.65
C LEU A 136 -43.63 7.78 -19.53
N LYS A 137 -42.73 8.53 -18.89
CA LYS A 137 -41.79 7.98 -17.90
C LYS A 137 -42.45 7.53 -16.60
N ILE A 138 -43.23 8.39 -15.94
CA ILE A 138 -43.85 8.07 -14.64
C ILE A 138 -44.86 6.93 -14.82
N VAL A 139 -45.67 6.99 -15.87
CA VAL A 139 -46.71 5.99 -16.08
C VAL A 139 -46.13 4.67 -16.58
N PHE A 140 -45.05 4.68 -17.37
CA PHE A 140 -44.32 3.45 -17.71
C PHE A 140 -43.71 2.78 -16.48
N LEU A 141 -43.14 3.56 -15.55
CA LEU A 141 -42.60 3.03 -14.29
C LEU A 141 -43.70 2.43 -13.41
N THR A 142 -44.84 3.11 -13.27
CA THR A 142 -46.00 2.57 -12.52
C THR A 142 -46.56 1.32 -13.19
N PHE A 143 -46.67 1.29 -14.52
CA PHE A 143 -47.11 0.11 -15.26
C PHE A 143 -46.14 -1.06 -15.10
N LEU A 144 -44.83 -0.81 -15.22
CA LEU A 144 -43.80 -1.82 -15.02
C LEU A 144 -43.87 -2.39 -13.59
N GLN A 145 -44.08 -1.54 -12.59
CA GLN A 145 -44.25 -1.97 -11.21
C GLN A 145 -45.49 -2.87 -11.04
N ILE A 146 -46.65 -2.48 -11.61
CA ILE A 146 -47.87 -3.31 -11.60
C ILE A 146 -47.64 -4.65 -12.32
N LEU A 147 -46.97 -4.64 -13.47
CA LEU A 147 -46.63 -5.84 -14.22
C LEU A 147 -45.72 -6.77 -13.41
N LEU A 148 -44.71 -6.22 -12.73
CA LEU A 148 -43.84 -6.99 -11.85
C LEU A 148 -44.60 -7.62 -10.68
N PHE A 149 -45.54 -6.89 -10.06
CA PHE A 149 -46.42 -7.46 -9.01
C PHE A 149 -47.32 -8.57 -9.55
N LEU A 150 -47.85 -8.45 -10.77
CA LEU A 150 -48.65 -9.51 -11.40
C LEU A 150 -47.80 -10.75 -11.70
N LEU A 151 -46.60 -10.56 -12.26
CA LEU A 151 -45.67 -11.67 -12.52
C LEU A 151 -45.23 -12.36 -11.24
N PHE A 152 -45.02 -11.58 -10.17
CA PHE A 152 -44.72 -12.10 -8.83
C PHE A 152 -45.85 -12.98 -8.29
N GLY A 153 -47.11 -12.52 -8.40
CA GLY A 153 -48.28 -13.30 -8.03
C GLY A 153 -48.44 -14.57 -8.85
N LEU A 154 -48.16 -14.52 -10.16
CA LEU A 154 -48.18 -15.69 -11.03
C LEU A 154 -47.13 -16.73 -10.62
N LEU A 155 -45.91 -16.32 -10.25
CA LEU A 155 -44.89 -17.25 -9.77
C LEU A 155 -45.33 -17.97 -8.51
N ILE A 156 -45.87 -17.24 -7.52
CA ILE A 156 -46.44 -17.84 -6.31
C ILE A 156 -47.52 -18.87 -6.67
N PHE A 157 -48.44 -18.50 -7.58
CA PHE A 157 -49.49 -19.41 -8.03
C PHE A 157 -48.95 -20.66 -8.73
N PHE A 158 -47.95 -20.53 -9.62
CA PHE A 158 -47.30 -21.67 -10.27
C PHE A 158 -46.58 -22.56 -9.27
N GLY A 159 -45.86 -21.98 -8.30
CA GLY A 159 -45.21 -22.73 -7.24
C GLY A 159 -46.19 -23.52 -6.39
N ILE A 160 -47.34 -22.92 -6.03
CA ILE A 160 -48.43 -23.62 -5.32
C ILE A 160 -48.94 -24.80 -6.15
N ARG A 161 -49.16 -24.59 -7.46
CA ARG A 161 -49.61 -25.66 -8.36
C ARG A 161 -48.60 -26.81 -8.45
N ILE A 162 -47.30 -26.51 -8.54
CA ILE A 162 -46.22 -27.50 -8.57
C ILE A 162 -46.17 -28.26 -7.24
N ALA A 163 -46.28 -27.56 -6.12
CA ALA A 163 -46.34 -28.17 -4.80
C ALA A 163 -47.52 -29.15 -4.64
N PHE A 164 -48.69 -28.83 -5.18
CA PHE A 164 -49.84 -29.76 -5.13
C PHE A 164 -49.76 -30.90 -6.15
N LYS A 165 -49.13 -30.69 -7.32
CA LYS A 165 -49.12 -31.67 -8.42
C LYS A 165 -47.93 -32.62 -8.39
N SER A 166 -46.77 -32.20 -7.89
CA SER A 166 -45.57 -33.04 -7.91
C SER A 166 -45.73 -34.26 -6.98
N GLN A 167 -45.48 -35.44 -7.54
CA GLN A 167 -45.42 -36.69 -6.78
C GLN A 167 -44.07 -36.87 -6.08
N ASP A 168 -43.02 -36.20 -6.56
CA ASP A 168 -41.72 -36.21 -5.91
C ASP A 168 -41.80 -35.38 -4.63
N LYS A 169 -41.52 -36.03 -3.49
CA LYS A 169 -41.55 -35.40 -2.18
C LYS A 169 -40.51 -34.28 -2.07
N ILE A 170 -39.35 -34.42 -2.72
CA ILE A 170 -38.26 -33.44 -2.65
C ILE A 170 -38.67 -32.21 -3.45
N GLU A 171 -39.08 -32.37 -4.71
CA GLU A 171 -39.54 -31.27 -5.57
C GLU A 171 -40.75 -30.54 -4.97
N ARG A 172 -41.74 -31.29 -4.45
CA ARG A 172 -42.90 -30.72 -3.75
C ARG A 172 -42.47 -29.86 -2.56
N SER A 173 -41.57 -30.37 -1.72
CA SER A 173 -41.10 -29.61 -0.56
C SER A 173 -40.29 -28.38 -0.97
N ALA A 174 -39.46 -28.48 -2.01
CA ALA A 174 -38.73 -27.35 -2.58
C ALA A 174 -39.68 -26.25 -3.06
N ALA A 175 -40.73 -26.62 -3.82
CA ALA A 175 -41.74 -25.67 -4.31
C ALA A 175 -42.47 -24.96 -3.18
N ILE A 176 -42.82 -25.66 -2.09
CA ILE A 176 -43.46 -25.07 -0.90
C ILE A 176 -42.54 -24.01 -0.27
N PHE A 177 -41.26 -24.33 -0.04
CA PHE A 177 -40.34 -23.38 0.61
C PHE A 177 -39.96 -22.21 -0.28
N ILE A 178 -39.90 -22.39 -1.60
CA ILE A 178 -39.71 -21.29 -2.56
C ILE A 178 -40.91 -20.34 -2.54
N VAL A 179 -42.14 -20.89 -2.54
CA VAL A 179 -43.37 -20.08 -2.41
C VAL A 179 -43.37 -19.30 -1.10
N LEU A 180 -43.03 -19.95 0.02
CA LEU A 180 -42.96 -19.28 1.31
C LEU A 180 -41.89 -18.18 1.32
N ALA A 181 -40.72 -18.40 0.72
CA ALA A 181 -39.68 -17.36 0.59
C ALA A 181 -40.19 -16.14 -0.19
N PHE A 182 -40.94 -16.36 -1.28
CA PHE A 182 -41.58 -15.29 -2.03
C PHE A 182 -42.67 -14.58 -1.22
N VAL A 183 -43.45 -15.30 -0.40
CA VAL A 183 -44.43 -14.65 0.49
C VAL A 183 -43.73 -13.76 1.51
N VAL A 184 -42.65 -14.23 2.14
CA VAL A 184 -41.83 -13.43 3.07
C VAL A 184 -41.30 -12.18 2.39
N TRP A 185 -40.69 -12.30 1.21
CA TRP A 185 -40.20 -11.15 0.45
C TRP A 185 -41.31 -10.20 -0.01
N GLY A 186 -42.49 -10.74 -0.37
CA GLY A 186 -43.66 -9.94 -0.69
C GLY A 186 -44.13 -9.09 0.49
N ILE A 187 -44.09 -9.64 1.71
CA ILE A 187 -44.38 -8.91 2.96
C ILE A 187 -43.35 -7.80 3.20
N ASP A 188 -42.08 -8.03 2.91
CA ASP A 188 -41.03 -7.00 3.02
C ASP A 188 -41.22 -5.84 2.05
N LEU A 189 -41.75 -6.10 0.86
CA LEU A 189 -42.02 -5.08 -0.14
C LEU A 189 -43.26 -4.23 0.18
N LEU A 190 -44.09 -4.61 1.16
CA LEU A 190 -45.23 -3.81 1.58
C LEU A 190 -44.76 -2.53 2.29
N PRO A 191 -45.16 -1.33 1.83
CA PRO A 191 -44.79 -0.10 2.50
C PRO A 191 -45.51 0.04 3.85
N ALA A 192 -44.84 0.67 4.82
CA ALA A 192 -45.34 0.81 6.19
C ALA A 192 -46.59 1.69 6.30
N ASN A 193 -46.94 2.46 5.25
CA ASN A 193 -48.09 3.36 5.24
C ASN A 193 -49.39 2.72 4.72
N ILE A 194 -49.43 1.41 4.48
CA ILE A 194 -50.69 0.73 4.14
C ILE A 194 -51.59 0.74 5.38
N PRO A 195 -52.79 1.35 5.33
CA PRO A 195 -53.70 1.40 6.47
C PRO A 195 -53.98 -0.01 7.01
N ILE A 196 -54.01 -0.16 8.34
CA ILE A 196 -54.30 -1.41 9.08
C ILE A 196 -53.16 -2.43 9.09
N ILE A 197 -52.52 -2.70 7.95
CA ILE A 197 -51.49 -3.76 7.84
C ILE A 197 -50.08 -3.20 8.12
N GLY A 198 -49.78 -1.99 7.67
CA GLY A 198 -48.46 -1.36 7.79
C GLY A 198 -48.05 -1.11 9.25
N ASP A 199 -48.98 -0.61 10.07
CA ASP A 199 -48.75 -0.37 11.50
C ASP A 199 -48.48 -1.67 12.28
N TYR A 200 -49.08 -2.78 11.85
CA TYR A 200 -48.86 -4.09 12.47
C TYR A 200 -47.56 -4.76 12.02
N LEU A 201 -47.21 -4.62 10.74
CA LEU A 201 -45.97 -5.20 10.19
C LEU A 201 -44.71 -4.47 10.66
N GLY A 202 -44.83 -3.22 11.10
CA GLY A 202 -43.69 -2.38 11.44
C GLY A 202 -42.91 -1.89 10.21
N PRO A 203 -41.78 -1.18 10.41
CA PRO A 203 -40.97 -0.64 9.32
C PRO A 203 -40.42 -1.77 8.44
N PRO A 204 -40.11 -1.49 7.16
CA PRO A 204 -39.46 -2.46 6.27
C PRO A 204 -38.23 -3.06 6.91
N TYR A 205 -38.10 -4.38 6.81
CA TYR A 205 -36.98 -5.10 7.39
C TYR A 205 -35.70 -4.73 6.62
N ALA A 206 -34.81 -4.00 7.29
CA ALA A 206 -33.53 -3.56 6.74
C ALA A 206 -32.34 -4.28 7.42
N GLY A 207 -32.60 -5.40 8.10
CA GLY A 207 -31.67 -6.01 9.04
C GLY A 207 -31.36 -5.12 10.25
N PHE A 208 -30.44 -5.59 11.09
CA PHE A 208 -29.85 -4.83 12.18
C PHE A 208 -28.56 -4.14 11.73
N LYS A 209 -28.36 -2.92 12.23
CA LYS A 209 -27.06 -2.26 12.13
C LYS A 209 -26.02 -3.16 12.81
N PHE A 210 -25.01 -3.57 12.04
CA PHE A 210 -23.88 -4.29 12.60
C PHE A 210 -23.09 -3.33 13.50
N ASP A 211 -23.31 -3.44 14.80
CA ASP A 211 -22.56 -2.71 15.81
C ASP A 211 -21.57 -3.66 16.48
N LEU A 212 -20.33 -3.65 15.98
CA LEU A 212 -19.25 -4.47 16.54
C LEU A 212 -19.01 -4.12 18.02
N SER A 213 -19.19 -2.85 18.41
CA SER A 213 -19.06 -2.42 19.80
C SER A 213 -20.19 -3.02 20.66
N GLY A 214 -21.42 -2.98 20.16
CA GLY A 214 -22.58 -3.65 20.77
C GLY A 214 -22.38 -5.16 20.93
N LEU A 215 -21.82 -5.82 19.91
CA LEU A 215 -21.49 -7.25 19.96
C LEU A 215 -20.40 -7.57 21.00
N LEU A 216 -19.36 -6.74 21.10
CA LEU A 216 -18.28 -6.91 22.08
C LEU A 216 -18.71 -6.56 23.52
N THR A 217 -19.67 -5.67 23.68
CA THR A 217 -20.26 -5.29 24.98
C THR A 217 -21.46 -6.15 25.37
N THR A 218 -21.91 -7.04 24.49
CA THR A 218 -22.96 -8.03 24.80
C THR A 218 -22.49 -8.89 25.97
N ASN A 219 -23.38 -9.17 26.92
CA ASN A 219 -23.08 -10.03 28.05
C ASN A 219 -22.96 -11.50 27.57
N TRP A 220 -21.79 -11.85 27.04
CA TRP A 220 -21.49 -13.19 26.52
C TRP A 220 -21.64 -14.28 27.58
N ALA A 221 -21.45 -13.95 28.86
CA ALA A 221 -21.75 -14.87 29.94
C ALA A 221 -23.25 -15.19 29.98
N ALA A 222 -24.13 -14.21 29.84
CA ALA A 222 -25.58 -14.43 29.73
C ALA A 222 -25.96 -15.19 28.45
N VAL A 223 -25.32 -14.90 27.31
CA VAL A 223 -25.54 -15.63 26.04
C VAL A 223 -25.16 -17.11 26.20
N ILE A 224 -23.99 -17.39 26.74
CA ILE A 224 -23.50 -18.77 26.92
C ILE A 224 -24.30 -19.51 28.00
N THR A 225 -24.60 -18.87 29.14
CA THR A 225 -25.33 -19.52 30.23
C THR A 225 -26.79 -19.78 29.86
N SER A 226 -27.44 -18.85 29.17
CA SER A 226 -28.76 -19.09 28.59
C SER A 226 -28.72 -20.19 27.53
N SER A 227 -27.66 -20.33 26.73
CA SER A 227 -27.48 -21.49 25.84
C SER A 227 -27.52 -22.81 26.59
N TYR A 228 -26.73 -22.96 27.64
CA TYR A 228 -26.65 -24.24 28.35
C TYR A 228 -27.94 -24.57 29.12
N VAL A 229 -28.57 -23.59 29.76
CA VAL A 229 -29.86 -23.78 30.45
C VAL A 229 -30.98 -24.09 29.46
N PHE A 230 -31.02 -23.38 28.34
CA PHE A 230 -31.99 -23.63 27.29
C PHE A 230 -31.78 -24.99 26.66
N ILE A 231 -30.55 -25.38 26.32
CA ILE A 231 -30.21 -26.73 25.82
C ILE A 231 -30.68 -27.80 26.80
N ALA A 232 -30.39 -27.64 28.10
CA ALA A 232 -30.78 -28.63 29.11
C ALA A 232 -32.31 -28.78 29.22
N LEU A 233 -33.05 -27.67 29.24
CA LEU A 233 -34.52 -27.68 29.33
C LEU A 233 -35.17 -28.16 28.03
N LEU A 234 -34.62 -27.79 26.88
CA LEU A 234 -35.10 -28.21 25.56
C LEU A 234 -34.84 -29.71 25.36
N PHE A 235 -33.66 -30.20 25.73
CA PHE A 235 -33.33 -31.62 25.67
C PHE A 235 -34.18 -32.44 26.65
N GLY A 236 -34.42 -31.92 27.85
CA GLY A 236 -35.37 -32.50 28.81
C GLY A 236 -36.78 -32.59 28.24
N ALA A 237 -37.28 -31.50 27.64
CA ALA A 237 -38.59 -31.48 26.99
C ALA A 237 -38.68 -32.49 25.84
N PHE A 238 -37.70 -32.53 24.93
CA PHE A 238 -37.69 -33.49 23.82
C PHE A 238 -37.53 -34.93 24.28
N TYR A 239 -36.71 -35.18 25.31
CA TYR A 239 -36.56 -36.51 25.91
C TYR A 239 -37.87 -37.01 26.54
N ASP A 240 -38.57 -36.15 27.28
CA ASP A 240 -39.86 -36.46 27.88
C ASP A 240 -40.96 -36.66 26.82
N LEU A 241 -40.92 -35.87 25.75
CA LEU A 241 -41.82 -36.04 24.61
C LEU A 241 -41.57 -37.38 23.91
N ALA A 242 -40.31 -37.74 23.64
CA ALA A 242 -39.94 -39.02 23.04
C ALA A 242 -40.29 -40.22 23.92
N LYS A 243 -40.24 -40.05 25.25
CA LYS A 243 -40.65 -41.06 26.24
C LYS A 243 -42.16 -41.01 26.56
N LYS A 244 -42.95 -40.22 25.83
CA LYS A 244 -44.41 -40.05 25.99
C LYS A 244 -44.81 -39.66 27.43
N ARG A 245 -44.07 -38.74 28.06
CA ARG A 245 -44.32 -38.19 29.40
C ARG A 245 -44.83 -36.73 29.28
N PRO A 246 -46.10 -36.52 28.91
CA PRO A 246 -46.61 -35.19 28.52
C PRO A 246 -46.59 -34.17 29.67
N ILE A 247 -46.74 -34.61 30.92
CA ILE A 247 -46.72 -33.72 32.09
C ILE A 247 -45.32 -33.13 32.30
N LEU A 248 -44.27 -33.95 32.20
CA LEU A 248 -42.88 -33.49 32.37
C LEU A 248 -42.43 -32.61 31.18
N PHE A 249 -42.89 -32.94 29.97
CA PHE A 249 -42.74 -32.06 28.81
C PHE A 249 -43.37 -30.69 29.06
N LEU A 250 -44.63 -30.64 29.53
CA LEU A 250 -45.32 -29.39 29.82
C LEU A 250 -44.65 -28.59 30.94
N ILE A 251 -44.09 -29.26 31.96
CA ILE A 251 -43.33 -28.61 33.03
C ILE A 251 -42.05 -27.98 32.48
N ASN A 252 -41.23 -28.75 31.74
CA ASN A 252 -39.98 -28.24 31.15
C ASN A 252 -40.25 -27.09 30.18
N PHE A 253 -41.29 -27.22 29.34
CA PHE A 253 -41.71 -26.17 28.42
C PHE A 253 -42.23 -24.91 29.14
N SER A 254 -43.05 -25.08 30.19
CA SER A 254 -43.54 -23.95 30.99
C SER A 254 -42.40 -23.25 31.74
N LEU A 255 -41.39 -24.00 32.21
CA LEU A 255 -40.21 -23.43 32.85
C LEU A 255 -39.42 -22.53 31.89
N ILE A 256 -39.28 -22.95 30.63
CA ILE A 256 -38.65 -22.13 29.57
C ILE A 256 -39.40 -20.80 29.42
N LEU A 257 -40.74 -20.83 29.39
CA LEU A 257 -41.57 -19.62 29.26
C LEU A 257 -41.47 -18.71 30.49
N VAL A 258 -41.51 -19.28 31.70
CA VAL A 258 -41.42 -18.53 32.97
C VAL A 258 -40.06 -17.87 33.15
N ILE A 259 -38.96 -18.61 32.90
CA ILE A 259 -37.60 -18.05 32.96
C ILE A 259 -37.46 -16.88 31.99
N ASN A 260 -37.99 -17.02 30.76
CA ASN A 260 -37.94 -15.96 29.76
C ASN A 260 -38.74 -14.72 30.19
N GLN A 261 -39.91 -14.91 30.81
CA GLN A 261 -40.73 -13.82 31.32
C GLN A 261 -40.07 -13.09 32.50
N ILE A 262 -39.39 -13.82 33.39
CA ILE A 262 -38.64 -13.24 34.52
C ILE A 262 -37.48 -12.38 34.02
N PHE A 263 -36.68 -12.88 33.07
CA PHE A 263 -35.59 -12.09 32.48
C PHE A 263 -36.09 -10.81 31.81
N ASN A 264 -37.22 -10.89 31.10
CA ASN A 264 -37.83 -9.74 30.45
C ASN A 264 -38.37 -8.72 31.48
N TYR A 265 -39.00 -9.20 32.56
CA TYR A 265 -39.52 -8.38 33.66
C TYR A 265 -38.40 -7.64 34.41
N TYR A 266 -37.25 -8.29 34.65
CA TYR A 266 -36.09 -7.66 35.32
C TYR A 266 -35.41 -6.59 34.46
N ASN A 267 -35.42 -6.72 33.13
CA ASN A 267 -34.92 -5.69 32.21
C ASN A 267 -35.86 -4.47 32.15
N ILE A 268 -37.18 -4.68 32.22
CA ILE A 268 -38.19 -3.60 32.18
C ILE A 268 -38.17 -2.74 33.45
N LEU A 269 -37.86 -3.31 34.62
CA LEU A 269 -37.84 -2.59 35.91
C LEU A 269 -36.56 -1.75 36.16
N GLY A 270 -35.61 -1.70 35.23
CA GLY A 270 -34.40 -0.86 35.37
C GLY A 270 -33.41 -1.32 36.45
N LEU A 271 -33.65 -2.45 37.11
CA LEU A 271 -32.78 -3.03 38.15
C LEU A 271 -31.45 -3.58 37.60
N GLY A 272 -31.32 -3.70 36.27
CA GLY A 272 -30.08 -4.13 35.60
C GLY A 272 -28.89 -3.15 35.74
N ARG A 273 -29.10 -1.92 36.22
CA ARG A 273 -28.03 -0.94 36.45
C ARG A 273 -27.41 -0.97 37.85
N THR A 274 -28.05 -1.58 38.85
CA THR A 274 -27.64 -1.39 40.26
C THR A 274 -27.00 -2.62 40.92
N VAL A 275 -27.06 -3.81 40.31
CA VAL A 275 -26.39 -5.00 40.84
C VAL A 275 -25.08 -5.22 40.09
N ASN A 276 -23.95 -4.87 40.73
CA ASN A 276 -22.61 -5.03 40.17
C ASN A 276 -22.33 -6.51 39.86
N SER A 277 -22.31 -6.86 38.57
CA SER A 277 -22.62 -8.20 38.04
C SER A 277 -21.54 -9.27 38.19
N SER A 278 -20.44 -9.02 38.90
CA SER A 278 -19.30 -9.93 38.95
C SER A 278 -19.59 -11.25 39.70
N TYR A 279 -20.34 -11.23 40.81
CA TYR A 279 -20.57 -12.44 41.62
C TYR A 279 -21.54 -13.45 41.00
N ILE A 280 -22.60 -12.99 40.32
CA ILE A 280 -23.54 -13.87 39.62
C ILE A 280 -22.83 -14.56 38.45
N ASN A 281 -21.93 -13.86 37.77
CA ASN A 281 -21.11 -14.43 36.69
C ASN A 281 -20.16 -15.54 37.19
N TYR A 282 -19.58 -15.42 38.41
CA TYR A 282 -18.73 -16.47 38.98
C TYR A 282 -19.51 -17.71 39.43
N ILE A 283 -20.70 -17.55 40.00
CA ILE A 283 -21.58 -18.67 40.35
C ILE A 283 -21.98 -19.43 39.09
N PHE A 284 -22.31 -18.71 38.01
CA PHE A 284 -22.63 -19.30 36.72
C PHE A 284 -21.44 -19.97 36.04
N LEU A 285 -20.23 -19.41 36.14
CA LEU A 285 -19.00 -20.05 35.67
C LEU A 285 -18.76 -21.38 36.40
N GLY A 286 -19.03 -21.43 37.70
CA GLY A 286 -18.99 -22.67 38.49
C GLY A 286 -19.97 -23.72 37.96
N ILE A 287 -21.20 -23.33 37.62
CA ILE A 287 -22.21 -24.23 37.04
C ILE A 287 -21.77 -24.74 35.65
N LEU A 288 -21.13 -23.89 34.83
CA LEU A 288 -20.60 -24.29 33.52
C LEU A 288 -19.44 -25.28 33.62
N ILE A 289 -18.52 -25.08 34.56
CA ILE A 289 -17.41 -26.02 34.81
C ILE A 289 -17.98 -27.37 35.30
N ILE A 290 -18.94 -27.35 36.21
CA ILE A 290 -19.61 -28.57 36.69
C ILE A 290 -20.37 -29.27 35.55
N GLY A 291 -21.08 -28.52 34.71
CA GLY A 291 -21.77 -29.04 33.53
C GLY A 291 -20.83 -29.65 32.50
N PHE A 292 -19.67 -29.03 32.25
CA PHE A 292 -18.62 -29.55 31.38
C PHE A 292 -18.04 -30.86 31.92
N PHE A 293 -17.74 -30.93 33.22
CA PHE A 293 -17.27 -32.16 33.85
C PHE A 293 -18.32 -33.27 33.87
N LEU A 294 -19.61 -32.93 34.05
CA LEU A 294 -20.71 -33.89 33.94
C LEU A 294 -20.85 -34.39 32.50
N ALA A 295 -20.81 -33.52 31.49
CA ALA A 295 -20.85 -33.91 30.08
C ALA A 295 -19.63 -34.78 29.68
N PHE A 296 -18.44 -34.45 30.20
CA PHE A 296 -17.23 -35.25 30.01
C PHE A 296 -17.32 -36.61 30.72
N LYS A 297 -17.99 -36.69 31.87
CA LYS A 297 -18.25 -37.96 32.58
C LYS A 297 -19.30 -38.81 31.85
N PHE A 298 -20.29 -38.19 31.20
CA PHE A 298 -21.27 -38.86 30.35
C PHE A 298 -20.75 -39.17 28.93
N ARG A 299 -19.53 -38.75 28.58
CA ARG A 299 -18.83 -39.04 27.29
C ARG A 299 -18.79 -40.52 26.93
N ASN A 300 -18.71 -41.42 27.92
CA ASN A 300 -18.71 -42.86 27.67
C ASN A 300 -20.09 -43.40 27.26
N HIS A 301 -21.16 -42.62 27.42
CA HIS A 301 -22.52 -42.99 27.01
C HIS A 301 -22.89 -42.47 25.61
N PHE A 302 -22.13 -41.52 25.04
CA PHE A 302 -22.36 -40.91 23.72
C PHE A 302 -21.44 -41.45 22.62
N GLN A 303 -20.87 -42.65 22.79
CA GLN A 303 -19.89 -43.26 21.86
C GLN A 303 -20.42 -43.61 20.45
N GLY A 304 -21.62 -43.17 20.07
CA GLY A 304 -22.21 -43.43 18.75
C GLY A 304 -22.39 -42.21 17.85
N THR A 305 -22.10 -40.99 18.30
CA THR A 305 -22.28 -39.77 17.48
C THR A 305 -20.95 -39.16 17.06
N ASP A 306 -20.82 -38.95 15.75
CA ASP A 306 -19.66 -38.42 15.05
C ASP A 306 -19.13 -37.12 15.72
N LEU A 307 -17.90 -37.17 16.24
CA LEU A 307 -17.30 -36.12 17.06
C LEU A 307 -17.24 -34.76 16.32
N ALA A 308 -17.19 -34.80 14.98
CA ALA A 308 -17.16 -33.63 14.11
C ALA A 308 -18.47 -32.80 14.13
N GLY A 309 -19.60 -33.41 14.50
CA GLY A 309 -20.89 -32.71 14.57
C GLY A 309 -21.04 -31.81 15.79
N TYR A 310 -20.35 -32.12 16.89
CA TYR A 310 -20.55 -31.46 18.19
C TYR A 310 -20.17 -29.97 18.21
N PRO A 311 -19.02 -29.53 17.65
CA PRO A 311 -18.68 -28.11 17.60
C PRO A 311 -19.67 -27.29 16.78
N THR A 312 -20.14 -27.83 15.65
CA THR A 312 -21.12 -27.16 14.79
C THR A 312 -22.50 -27.06 15.44
N PHE A 313 -22.90 -28.10 16.18
CA PHE A 313 -24.10 -28.07 17.01
C PHE A 313 -23.99 -27.00 18.11
N LEU A 314 -22.85 -26.92 18.82
CA LEU A 314 -22.63 -25.88 19.82
C LEU A 314 -22.68 -24.48 19.21
N PHE A 315 -22.10 -24.29 18.03
CA PHE A 315 -22.19 -23.02 17.30
C PHE A 315 -23.64 -22.64 16.97
N MET A 316 -24.44 -23.61 16.50
CA MET A 316 -25.86 -23.38 16.24
C MET A 316 -26.62 -22.94 17.47
N ASN A 317 -26.39 -23.61 18.60
CA ASN A 317 -27.01 -23.23 19.86
C ASN A 317 -26.56 -21.85 20.33
N LEU A 318 -25.27 -21.53 20.21
CA LEU A 318 -24.74 -20.22 20.58
C LEU A 318 -25.45 -19.11 19.80
N VAL A 319 -25.62 -19.27 18.49
CA VAL A 319 -26.31 -18.29 17.65
C VAL A 319 -27.78 -18.19 18.04
N PHE A 320 -28.49 -19.30 18.24
CA PHE A 320 -29.89 -19.26 18.69
C PHE A 320 -30.03 -18.56 20.04
N SER A 321 -29.13 -18.81 20.99
CA SER A 321 -29.15 -18.14 22.28
C SER A 321 -28.80 -16.67 22.19
N PHE A 322 -27.89 -16.30 21.29
CA PHE A 322 -27.63 -14.89 21.02
C PHE A 322 -28.90 -14.19 20.53
N PHE A 323 -29.64 -14.77 19.57
CA PHE A 323 -30.93 -14.22 19.15
C PHE A 323 -31.96 -14.26 20.28
N TRP A 324 -31.98 -15.32 21.09
CA TRP A 324 -32.90 -15.45 22.20
C TRP A 324 -32.67 -14.41 23.30
N VAL A 325 -31.42 -14.08 23.62
CA VAL A 325 -31.10 -13.05 24.63
C VAL A 325 -31.39 -11.65 24.07
N ASN A 326 -31.22 -11.45 22.77
CA ASN A 326 -31.45 -10.18 22.09
C ASN A 326 -32.87 -10.08 21.51
N ILE A 327 -33.92 -10.24 22.35
CA ILE A 327 -35.36 -10.32 21.96
C ILE A 327 -35.89 -9.11 21.17
N GLY A 328 -35.13 -8.01 21.05
CA GLY A 328 -35.55 -6.80 20.33
C GLY A 328 -36.02 -7.03 18.89
N TRP A 329 -35.68 -8.15 18.26
CA TRP A 329 -36.22 -8.53 16.94
C TRP A 329 -37.68 -9.01 16.96
N ILE A 330 -38.19 -9.54 18.09
CA ILE A 330 -39.55 -10.08 18.18
C ILE A 330 -40.61 -8.98 18.05
N THR A 331 -40.28 -7.73 18.41
CA THR A 331 -41.20 -6.59 18.26
C THR A 331 -41.39 -6.16 16.81
N ASN A 332 -40.51 -6.58 15.89
CA ASN A 332 -40.68 -6.37 14.47
C ASN A 332 -41.27 -7.64 13.83
N VAL A 333 -42.54 -7.58 13.41
CA VAL A 333 -43.27 -8.72 12.86
C VAL A 333 -42.58 -9.30 11.61
N ARG A 334 -41.96 -8.47 10.76
CA ARG A 334 -41.20 -8.94 9.59
C ARG A 334 -39.97 -9.72 10.00
N ALA A 335 -39.18 -9.19 10.95
CA ALA A 335 -38.03 -9.89 11.50
C ALA A 335 -38.42 -11.24 12.15
N PHE A 336 -39.56 -11.29 12.84
CA PHE A 336 -40.11 -12.51 13.40
C PHE A 336 -40.48 -13.53 12.30
N ILE A 337 -41.14 -13.09 11.22
CA ILE A 337 -41.47 -13.93 10.07
C ILE A 337 -40.21 -14.51 9.40
N HIS A 338 -39.13 -13.72 9.29
CA HIS A 338 -37.85 -14.19 8.76
C HIS A 338 -37.23 -15.31 9.61
N VAL A 339 -37.15 -15.13 10.93
CA VAL A 339 -36.66 -16.19 11.84
C VAL A 339 -37.51 -17.43 11.70
N LEU A 340 -38.84 -17.30 11.73
CA LEU A 340 -39.75 -18.42 11.61
C LEU A 340 -39.55 -19.16 10.28
N PHE A 341 -39.39 -18.43 9.18
CA PHE A 341 -39.12 -19.00 7.86
C PHE A 341 -37.75 -19.71 7.82
N ILE A 342 -36.68 -19.09 8.30
CA ILE A 342 -35.33 -19.69 8.32
C ILE A 342 -35.33 -20.98 9.14
N LEU A 343 -36.00 -21.01 10.29
CA LEU A 343 -36.15 -22.22 11.11
C LEU A 343 -37.01 -23.28 10.39
N ALA A 344 -38.12 -22.89 9.77
CA ALA A 344 -38.97 -23.81 9.03
C ALA A 344 -38.24 -24.42 7.82
N PHE A 345 -37.50 -23.62 7.06
CA PHE A 345 -36.68 -24.06 5.93
C PHE A 345 -35.50 -24.92 6.39
N GLY A 346 -34.77 -24.45 7.41
CA GLY A 346 -33.63 -25.14 8.00
C GLY A 346 -33.99 -26.52 8.52
N PHE A 347 -34.98 -26.62 9.41
CA PHE A 347 -35.36 -27.90 10.02
C PHE A 347 -36.31 -28.73 9.14
N GLY A 348 -37.20 -28.07 8.39
CA GLY A 348 -38.23 -28.72 7.59
C GLY A 348 -37.75 -29.21 6.22
N TYR A 349 -36.72 -28.60 5.65
CA TYR A 349 -36.16 -28.94 4.33
C TYR A 349 -34.68 -29.32 4.40
N VAL A 350 -33.80 -28.41 4.86
CA VAL A 350 -32.34 -28.62 4.83
C VAL A 350 -31.94 -29.82 5.68
N ALA A 351 -32.32 -29.86 6.96
CA ALA A 351 -31.97 -30.94 7.88
C ALA A 351 -32.53 -32.31 7.45
N ARG A 352 -33.63 -32.34 6.69
CA ARG A 352 -34.18 -33.57 6.13
C ARG A 352 -33.37 -34.06 4.92
N ASN A 353 -32.96 -33.14 4.04
CA ASN A 353 -32.21 -33.46 2.83
C ASN A 353 -30.71 -33.67 3.08
N GLU A 354 -30.19 -33.15 4.20
CA GLU A 354 -28.79 -33.26 4.64
C GLU A 354 -28.67 -34.09 5.93
N ARG A 355 -29.55 -35.08 6.09
CA ARG A 355 -29.57 -35.94 7.28
C ARG A 355 -28.22 -36.63 7.53
N ASP A 356 -27.52 -36.96 6.46
CA ASP A 356 -26.21 -37.63 6.50
C ASP A 356 -25.05 -36.65 6.73
N ASN A 357 -25.31 -35.33 6.69
CA ASN A 357 -24.31 -34.28 6.92
C ASN A 357 -24.79 -33.29 7.99
N PRO A 358 -24.79 -33.70 9.28
CA PRO A 358 -25.25 -32.85 10.37
C PRO A 358 -24.45 -31.56 10.50
N THR A 359 -23.14 -31.64 10.26
CA THR A 359 -22.23 -30.49 10.25
C THR A 359 -22.68 -29.39 9.31
N PHE A 360 -23.14 -29.74 8.11
CA PHE A 360 -23.56 -28.76 7.12
C PHE A 360 -24.80 -27.98 7.57
N TRP A 361 -25.88 -28.65 7.98
CA TRP A 361 -27.10 -27.94 8.37
C TRP A 361 -26.97 -27.24 9.73
N HIS A 362 -26.12 -27.75 10.65
CA HIS A 362 -25.75 -27.03 11.88
C HIS A 362 -25.02 -25.71 11.60
N MET A 363 -24.25 -25.61 10.52
CA MET A 363 -23.58 -24.35 10.14
C MET A 363 -24.49 -23.45 9.31
N LEU A 364 -25.32 -24.06 8.45
CA LEU A 364 -26.15 -23.32 7.51
C LEU A 364 -27.26 -22.52 8.20
N ILE A 365 -28.01 -23.12 9.13
CA ILE A 365 -29.13 -22.44 9.79
C ILE A 365 -28.66 -21.18 10.55
N PRO A 366 -27.58 -21.25 11.38
CA PRO A 366 -27.00 -20.07 12.00
C PRO A 366 -26.42 -19.07 11.01
N GLY A 367 -25.78 -19.57 9.95
CA GLY A 367 -25.24 -18.74 8.88
C GLY A 367 -26.33 -17.91 8.21
N LEU A 368 -27.50 -18.50 7.95
CA LEU A 368 -28.66 -17.81 7.39
C LEU A 368 -29.22 -16.77 8.35
N LEU A 369 -29.34 -17.08 9.64
CA LEU A 369 -29.77 -16.09 10.64
C LEU A 369 -28.81 -14.90 10.70
N ILE A 370 -27.49 -15.15 10.71
CA ILE A 370 -26.49 -14.07 10.75
C ILE A 370 -26.53 -13.27 9.45
N ALA A 371 -26.59 -13.93 8.29
CA ALA A 371 -26.61 -13.26 6.99
C ALA A 371 -27.89 -12.44 6.78
N ASP A 372 -29.05 -12.94 7.19
CA ASP A 372 -30.32 -12.22 7.08
C ASP A 372 -30.35 -11.01 8.03
N PHE A 373 -29.98 -11.19 9.29
CA PHE A 373 -30.05 -10.10 10.27
C PHE A 373 -28.94 -9.08 10.17
N TYR A 374 -27.73 -9.46 9.79
CA TYR A 374 -26.61 -8.53 9.74
C TYR A 374 -26.15 -8.22 8.31
N GLY A 375 -26.35 -9.14 7.38
CA GLY A 375 -26.01 -8.92 5.97
C GLY A 375 -26.88 -7.85 5.32
N TYR A 376 -28.19 -7.81 5.60
CA TYR A 376 -29.05 -6.72 5.14
C TYR A 376 -28.61 -5.37 5.70
N GLY A 377 -28.28 -5.30 6.98
CA GLY A 377 -27.80 -4.05 7.59
C GLY A 377 -26.47 -3.57 6.98
N LEU A 378 -25.57 -4.49 6.61
CA LEU A 378 -24.33 -4.17 5.89
C LEU A 378 -24.61 -3.64 4.49
N LEU A 379 -25.48 -4.31 3.72
CA LEU A 379 -25.89 -3.85 2.40
C LEU A 379 -26.60 -2.50 2.47
N TRP A 380 -27.44 -2.29 3.47
CA TRP A 380 -28.19 -1.05 3.66
C TRP A 380 -27.29 0.15 4.01
N ASN A 381 -26.24 -0.09 4.79
CA ASN A 381 -25.26 0.91 5.21
C ASN A 381 -24.14 1.16 4.18
N SER A 382 -24.06 0.37 3.11
CA SER A 382 -23.04 0.54 2.05
C SER A 382 -23.16 1.85 1.26
N GLY A 383 -24.28 2.57 1.39
CA GLY A 383 -24.57 3.77 0.61
C GLY A 383 -25.00 3.50 -0.83
N ILE A 384 -25.07 2.22 -1.24
CA ILE A 384 -25.51 1.81 -2.58
C ILE A 384 -26.98 1.41 -2.50
N ASP A 385 -27.88 2.28 -2.95
CA ASP A 385 -29.34 2.10 -2.85
C ASP A 385 -29.84 0.81 -3.53
N VAL A 386 -29.15 0.35 -4.58
CA VAL A 386 -29.47 -0.91 -5.29
C VAL A 386 -29.40 -2.14 -4.40
N PHE A 387 -28.44 -2.18 -3.47
CA PHE A 387 -28.24 -3.36 -2.62
C PHE A 387 -29.34 -3.51 -1.57
N ARG A 388 -30.14 -2.47 -1.33
CA ARG A 388 -31.32 -2.52 -0.46
C ARG A 388 -32.43 -3.41 -1.00
N PHE A 389 -32.44 -3.68 -2.30
CA PHE A 389 -33.48 -4.46 -2.97
C PHE A 389 -33.07 -5.92 -3.22
N ILE A 390 -31.88 -6.35 -2.79
CA ILE A 390 -31.43 -7.74 -2.97
C ILE A 390 -32.09 -8.62 -1.90
N PRO A 391 -32.94 -9.59 -2.29
CA PRO A 391 -33.55 -10.49 -1.33
C PRO A 391 -32.59 -11.66 -1.02
N ILE A 392 -31.56 -11.43 -0.20
CA ILE A 392 -30.49 -12.42 0.07
C ILE A 392 -31.07 -13.78 0.47
N LEU A 393 -32.06 -13.77 1.36
CA LEU A 393 -32.70 -14.99 1.85
C LEU A 393 -33.42 -15.76 0.73
N VAL A 394 -34.13 -15.07 -0.16
CA VAL A 394 -34.82 -15.69 -1.30
C VAL A 394 -33.82 -16.26 -2.30
N LEU A 395 -32.78 -15.49 -2.65
CA LEU A 395 -31.72 -15.96 -3.55
C LEU A 395 -31.04 -17.21 -3.01
N PHE A 396 -30.76 -17.24 -1.70
CA PHE A 396 -30.18 -18.40 -1.05
C PHE A 396 -31.11 -19.63 -1.12
N VAL A 397 -32.39 -19.48 -0.77
CA VAL A 397 -33.37 -20.58 -0.83
C VAL A 397 -33.51 -21.12 -2.26
N LEU A 398 -33.58 -20.23 -3.25
CA LEU A 398 -33.65 -20.60 -4.66
C LEU A 398 -32.41 -21.38 -5.11
N PHE A 399 -31.22 -20.87 -4.78
CA PHE A 399 -29.96 -21.53 -5.12
C PHE A 399 -29.84 -22.90 -4.44
N TYR A 400 -30.17 -22.99 -3.15
CA TYR A 400 -30.11 -24.24 -2.40
C TYR A 400 -31.11 -25.28 -2.93
N CYS A 401 -32.36 -24.87 -3.17
CA CYS A 401 -33.39 -25.75 -3.74
C CYS A 401 -33.03 -26.20 -5.16
N TYR A 402 -32.44 -25.33 -5.98
CA TYR A 402 -31.92 -25.72 -7.30
C TYR A 402 -30.78 -26.73 -7.18
N ALA A 403 -29.77 -26.44 -6.36
CA ALA A 403 -28.61 -27.31 -6.19
C ALA A 403 -28.97 -28.69 -5.64
N ARG A 404 -29.99 -28.78 -4.77
CA ARG A 404 -30.34 -30.03 -4.10
C ARG A 404 -31.47 -30.82 -4.75
N ALA A 405 -32.47 -30.16 -5.31
CA ALA A 405 -33.64 -30.80 -5.90
C ALA A 405 -33.65 -30.75 -7.44
N GLU A 406 -32.67 -30.11 -8.07
CA GLU A 406 -32.63 -29.84 -9.52
C GLU A 406 -33.94 -29.23 -10.04
N SER A 407 -34.64 -28.48 -9.18
CA SER A 407 -35.99 -28.01 -9.46
C SER A 407 -35.94 -26.95 -10.56
N THR A 408 -36.61 -27.23 -11.68
CA THR A 408 -36.74 -26.26 -12.79
C THR A 408 -37.49 -25.00 -12.32
N TYR A 409 -38.43 -25.15 -11.38
CA TYR A 409 -39.11 -24.00 -10.77
C TYR A 409 -38.14 -23.09 -10.02
N ALA A 410 -37.21 -23.65 -9.23
CA ALA A 410 -36.18 -22.87 -8.55
C ALA A 410 -35.30 -22.08 -9.52
N LEU A 411 -34.90 -22.70 -10.65
CA LEU A 411 -34.10 -22.05 -11.68
C LEU A 411 -34.85 -20.90 -12.37
N VAL A 412 -36.11 -21.12 -12.76
CA VAL A 412 -36.96 -20.08 -13.38
C VAL A 412 -37.19 -18.92 -12.41
N SER A 413 -37.47 -19.23 -11.15
CA SER A 413 -37.60 -18.25 -10.08
C SER A 413 -36.31 -17.46 -9.82
N LEU A 414 -35.14 -18.11 -9.91
CA LEU A 414 -33.85 -17.42 -9.78
C LEU A 414 -33.64 -16.41 -10.91
N PHE A 415 -33.86 -16.80 -12.16
CA PHE A 415 -33.78 -15.86 -13.29
C PHE A 415 -34.78 -14.72 -13.17
N PHE A 416 -35.96 -14.97 -12.64
CA PHE A 416 -36.95 -13.93 -12.40
C PHE A 416 -36.48 -12.90 -11.36
N VAL A 417 -35.96 -13.36 -10.20
CA VAL A 417 -35.44 -12.45 -9.16
C VAL A 417 -34.25 -11.65 -9.69
N LEU A 418 -33.35 -12.28 -10.45
CA LEU A 418 -32.23 -11.58 -11.10
C LEU A 418 -32.71 -10.55 -12.13
N GLY A 419 -33.77 -10.86 -12.89
CA GLY A 419 -34.40 -9.94 -13.83
C GLY A 419 -35.00 -8.71 -13.13
N ILE A 420 -35.72 -8.92 -12.03
CA ILE A 420 -36.23 -7.83 -11.17
C ILE A 420 -35.08 -6.95 -10.67
N PHE A 421 -34.01 -7.58 -10.16
CA PHE A 421 -32.84 -6.86 -9.66
C PHE A 421 -32.16 -6.02 -10.74
N LEU A 422 -32.00 -6.56 -11.96
CA LEU A 422 -31.44 -5.83 -13.10
C LEU A 422 -32.32 -4.61 -13.44
N ILE A 423 -33.65 -4.77 -13.45
CA ILE A 423 -34.59 -3.68 -13.73
C ILE A 423 -34.48 -2.56 -12.69
N PHE A 424 -34.44 -2.91 -11.39
CA PHE A 424 -34.26 -1.91 -10.33
C PHE A 424 -32.89 -1.22 -10.39
N THR A 425 -31.84 -1.94 -10.77
CA THR A 425 -30.49 -1.38 -10.96
C THR A 425 -30.44 -0.40 -12.11
N ILE A 426 -31.14 -0.69 -13.22
CA ILE A 426 -31.24 0.23 -14.36
C ILE A 426 -32.02 1.49 -13.95
N GLN A 427 -33.06 1.36 -13.12
CA GLN A 427 -33.83 2.50 -12.62
C GLN A 427 -33.03 3.42 -11.70
N SER A 428 -32.22 2.87 -10.78
CA SER A 428 -31.38 3.69 -9.89
C SER A 428 -30.27 4.44 -10.64
N LEU A 429 -29.83 3.93 -11.79
CA LEU A 429 -28.80 4.56 -12.62
C LEU A 429 -29.37 5.61 -13.60
N GLY A 430 -30.69 5.62 -13.82
CA GLY A 430 -31.33 6.30 -14.96
C GLY A 430 -32.12 7.58 -14.68
N VAL A 431 -32.02 8.16 -13.47
CA VAL A 431 -32.72 9.42 -13.12
C VAL A 431 -31.69 10.53 -12.89
N ASP A 432 -31.48 11.35 -13.92
CA ASP A 432 -30.76 12.64 -13.96
C ASP A 432 -29.42 12.73 -13.21
N ALA A 433 -28.41 12.00 -13.72
CA ALA A 433 -27.01 12.18 -13.38
C ALA A 433 -26.34 13.37 -14.12
N THR A 434 -27.02 14.53 -14.24
CA THR A 434 -26.46 15.71 -14.91
C THR A 434 -26.16 16.91 -14.01
N SER A 435 -26.36 16.87 -12.68
CA SER A 435 -25.97 18.03 -11.84
C SER A 435 -25.80 17.80 -10.34
N ILE A 436 -25.46 16.59 -9.87
CA ILE A 436 -25.04 16.41 -8.47
C ILE A 436 -23.56 16.03 -8.48
N PRO A 437 -22.63 16.94 -8.12
CA PRO A 437 -21.28 16.51 -7.79
C PRO A 437 -21.42 15.66 -6.53
N PHE A 438 -21.17 14.35 -6.67
CA PHE A 438 -20.92 13.52 -5.51
C PHE A 438 -19.61 14.01 -4.89
N GLU A 439 -19.68 14.98 -3.97
CA GLU A 439 -18.75 14.96 -2.85
C GLU A 439 -19.06 13.67 -2.10
N ALA A 440 -18.25 12.65 -2.34
CA ALA A 440 -18.22 11.47 -1.51
C ALA A 440 -17.86 11.92 -0.09
N LYS A 441 -18.85 12.22 0.75
CA LYS A 441 -18.67 12.09 2.20
C LYS A 441 -18.20 10.67 2.42
N ARG A 442 -16.95 10.52 2.89
CA ARG A 442 -16.27 9.27 3.27
C ARG A 442 -17.28 8.18 3.69
N GLY A 443 -17.80 7.44 2.70
CA GLY A 443 -18.31 6.11 2.92
C GLY A 443 -17.10 5.28 3.27
N ALA A 444 -17.17 4.50 4.33
CA ALA A 444 -16.10 3.59 4.70
C ALA A 444 -15.69 2.81 3.45
N ASP A 445 -14.46 3.06 2.97
CA ASP A 445 -13.92 2.38 1.80
C ASP A 445 -14.03 0.89 2.11
N TYR A 446 -14.74 0.14 1.26
CA TYR A 446 -14.90 -1.30 1.46
C TYR A 446 -13.53 -1.99 1.53
N LYS A 447 -12.52 -1.39 0.88
CA LYS A 447 -11.11 -1.78 1.00
C LYS A 447 -10.56 -1.49 2.39
N ASP A 448 -10.84 -0.31 2.97
CA ASP A 448 -10.48 -0.02 4.37
C ASP A 448 -11.21 -0.91 5.35
N PHE A 449 -12.50 -1.23 5.12
CA PHE A 449 -13.24 -2.15 5.98
C PHE A 449 -12.69 -3.58 5.87
N TYR A 450 -12.46 -4.09 4.67
CA TYR A 450 -11.88 -5.42 4.48
C TYR A 450 -10.46 -5.48 5.07
N THR A 451 -9.69 -4.41 4.91
CA THR A 451 -8.33 -4.31 5.48
C THR A 451 -8.41 -4.21 7.00
N GLN A 452 -9.28 -3.37 7.58
CA GLN A 452 -9.49 -3.26 9.03
C GLN A 452 -10.06 -4.55 9.63
N PHE A 453 -11.00 -5.22 8.97
CA PHE A 453 -11.56 -6.50 9.44
C PHE A 453 -10.50 -7.60 9.35
N LYS A 454 -9.80 -7.71 8.21
CA LYS A 454 -8.69 -8.65 8.04
C LYS A 454 -7.59 -8.39 9.06
N ASP A 455 -7.22 -7.14 9.27
CA ASP A 455 -6.18 -6.72 10.20
C ASP A 455 -6.62 -6.92 11.65
N LYS A 456 -7.88 -6.65 12.02
CA LYS A 456 -8.43 -6.95 13.35
C LYS A 456 -8.56 -8.45 13.62
N VAL A 457 -8.98 -9.25 12.62
CA VAL A 457 -9.05 -10.72 12.74
C VAL A 457 -7.65 -11.31 12.80
N ARG A 458 -6.73 -10.78 11.99
CA ARG A 458 -5.31 -11.15 12.02
C ARG A 458 -4.67 -10.76 13.34
N GLU A 459 -4.91 -9.55 13.85
CA GLU A 459 -4.47 -9.06 15.16
C GLU A 459 -5.08 -9.89 16.29
N MET A 460 -6.32 -10.38 16.15
CA MET A 460 -6.94 -11.28 17.13
C MET A 460 -6.35 -12.70 17.09
N ILE A 461 -6.04 -13.22 15.90
CA ILE A 461 -5.43 -14.56 15.72
C ILE A 461 -3.95 -14.53 16.10
N GLU A 462 -3.17 -13.59 15.54
CA GLU A 462 -1.77 -13.33 15.87
C GLU A 462 -1.65 -12.92 17.33
N GLY A 463 -2.52 -12.04 17.84
CA GLY A 463 -2.54 -11.68 19.26
C GLY A 463 -2.79 -12.87 20.17
N ARG A 464 -3.70 -13.81 19.84
CA ARG A 464 -3.89 -15.03 20.63
C ARG A 464 -2.77 -16.05 20.48
N LEU A 465 -2.17 -16.17 19.29
CA LEU A 465 -0.99 -17.02 19.06
C LEU A 465 0.28 -16.44 19.72
N ASP A 466 0.41 -15.12 19.81
CA ASP A 466 1.52 -14.42 20.47
C ASP A 466 1.35 -14.41 21.99
N ILE A 467 0.11 -14.31 22.49
CA ILE A 467 -0.23 -14.52 23.91
C ILE A 467 0.11 -15.96 24.32
N ALA A 468 -0.27 -16.96 23.52
CA ALA A 468 0.12 -18.36 23.74
C ALA A 468 1.62 -18.62 23.50
N THR A 469 2.25 -17.75 22.71
CA THR A 469 3.66 -17.69 22.30
C THR A 469 4.70 -17.67 23.42
N ALA A 470 4.40 -16.86 24.45
CA ALA A 470 5.29 -16.15 25.39
C ALA A 470 5.45 -14.63 25.17
N GLY A 471 4.37 -13.94 24.81
CA GLY A 471 4.18 -12.54 25.18
C GLY A 471 4.40 -11.50 24.08
N LEU A 472 3.67 -10.39 24.19
CA LEU A 472 3.58 -9.34 23.16
C LEU A 472 4.91 -8.60 22.94
N TYR A 473 5.72 -8.41 24.00
CA TYR A 473 7.07 -7.83 23.87
C TYR A 473 7.99 -8.74 23.06
N ARG A 474 7.96 -10.04 23.35
CA ARG A 474 8.77 -11.10 22.73
C ARG A 474 8.44 -11.22 21.24
N GLY A 475 7.14 -11.28 20.91
CA GLY A 475 6.65 -11.30 19.53
C GLY A 475 7.10 -10.07 18.73
N ASN A 476 7.04 -8.88 19.33
CA ASN A 476 7.50 -7.65 18.69
C ASN A 476 9.01 -7.65 18.42
N VAL A 477 9.84 -8.06 19.37
CA VAL A 477 11.30 -8.13 19.17
C VAL A 477 11.65 -9.19 18.12
N GLU A 478 11.01 -10.37 18.16
CA GLU A 478 11.26 -11.47 17.22
C GLU A 478 10.77 -11.21 15.80
N LYS A 479 9.64 -10.53 15.63
CA LYS A 479 9.15 -10.12 14.30
C LYS A 479 10.16 -9.18 13.62
N ASN A 480 10.70 -8.26 14.40
CA ASN A 480 11.59 -7.21 13.92
C ASN A 480 13.09 -7.57 13.92
N ARG A 481 13.49 -8.74 14.43
CA ARG A 481 14.91 -9.17 14.49
C ARG A 481 15.54 -9.48 13.13
N TYR A 482 14.75 -9.46 12.05
CA TYR A 482 15.21 -9.74 10.68
C TYR A 482 14.84 -8.62 9.70
N GLU A 483 14.19 -7.56 10.19
CA GLU A 483 13.81 -6.42 9.36
C GLU A 483 14.85 -5.31 9.51
N SER A 484 15.31 -4.70 8.41
CA SER A 484 16.26 -3.60 8.49
C SER A 484 15.59 -2.36 9.08
N LEU A 485 15.77 -2.06 10.36
CA LEU A 485 15.14 -0.91 11.03
C LEU A 485 16.11 0.26 11.24
N GLY A 486 15.72 1.47 10.84
CA GLY A 486 16.48 2.71 11.01
C GLY A 486 16.36 3.63 9.80
N VAL A 487 17.29 4.59 9.66
CA VAL A 487 17.29 5.58 8.58
C VAL A 487 18.46 5.32 7.65
N TYR A 488 18.21 5.40 6.35
CA TYR A 488 19.20 5.12 5.31
C TYR A 488 19.24 6.24 4.28
N PHE A 489 20.42 6.51 3.74
CA PHE A 489 20.51 7.26 2.50
C PHE A 489 20.34 6.31 1.30
N GLY A 490 19.47 6.69 0.38
CA GLY A 490 19.32 6.12 -0.94
C GLY A 490 19.64 7.16 -2.02
N ASN A 491 20.00 6.70 -3.22
CA ASN A 491 20.10 7.55 -4.42
C ASN A 491 20.98 8.81 -4.28
N ILE A 492 22.04 8.81 -3.46
CA ILE A 492 22.93 9.98 -3.38
C ILE A 492 23.66 10.15 -4.71
N ARG A 493 23.40 11.25 -5.41
CA ARG A 493 24.06 11.59 -6.67
C ARG A 493 24.15 13.10 -6.89
N ALA A 494 25.17 13.48 -7.64
CA ALA A 494 25.25 14.83 -8.17
C ALA A 494 24.10 15.09 -9.16
N ALA A 495 23.60 16.32 -9.19
CA ALA A 495 22.58 16.73 -10.17
C ALA A 495 23.11 16.65 -11.60
N ASP A 496 24.39 16.98 -11.78
CA ASP A 496 25.11 16.93 -13.06
C ASP A 496 26.41 16.12 -12.93
N PRO A 497 26.88 15.49 -14.02
CA PRO A 497 28.11 14.70 -13.99
C PRO A 497 29.38 15.57 -13.85
N ARG A 498 29.28 16.86 -14.17
CA ARG A 498 30.38 17.84 -14.15
C ARG A 498 29.82 19.18 -13.71
N PHE A 499 30.58 19.88 -12.89
CA PHE A 499 30.31 21.27 -12.54
C PHE A 499 31.46 22.17 -12.99
N TYR A 500 31.25 23.48 -13.10
CA TYR A 500 32.27 24.50 -13.32
C TYR A 500 32.51 25.32 -12.06
N THR A 501 33.69 25.96 -11.97
CA THR A 501 34.10 26.77 -10.80
C THR A 501 33.15 27.94 -10.49
N ASP A 502 32.40 28.41 -11.49
CA ASP A 502 31.46 29.54 -11.42
C ASP A 502 29.99 29.12 -11.31
N GLU A 503 29.70 27.82 -11.20
CA GLU A 503 28.33 27.32 -11.15
C GLU A 503 28.01 26.62 -9.81
N PRO A 504 26.72 26.57 -9.42
CA PRO A 504 26.33 25.96 -8.16
C PRO A 504 26.42 24.43 -8.23
N ILE A 505 27.06 23.84 -7.23
CA ILE A 505 27.13 22.38 -7.10
C ILE A 505 25.89 21.90 -6.37
N THR A 506 25.04 21.16 -7.06
CA THR A 506 23.86 20.53 -6.47
C THR A 506 24.05 19.02 -6.37
N VAL A 507 23.82 18.48 -5.18
CA VAL A 507 23.80 17.05 -4.90
C VAL A 507 22.47 16.73 -4.23
N TRP A 508 21.86 15.62 -4.59
CA TRP A 508 20.62 15.17 -3.99
C TRP A 508 20.71 13.72 -3.55
N GLY A 509 19.83 13.32 -2.64
CA GLY A 509 19.69 11.95 -2.15
C GLY A 509 18.32 11.77 -1.50
N THR A 510 17.94 10.55 -1.18
CA THR A 510 16.66 10.25 -0.54
C THR A 510 16.94 9.66 0.83
N LEU A 511 16.34 10.20 1.89
CA LEU A 511 16.34 9.59 3.21
C LEU A 511 15.15 8.65 3.32
N ARG A 512 15.41 7.38 3.64
CA ARG A 512 14.36 6.37 3.86
C ARG A 512 14.35 5.99 5.32
N SER A 513 13.17 5.98 5.93
CA SER A 513 13.03 5.55 7.32
C SER A 513 12.20 4.27 7.40
N LYS A 514 12.77 3.25 8.04
CA LYS A 514 12.04 2.05 8.43
C LYS A 514 12.07 1.95 9.95
N THR A 515 11.13 2.63 10.57
CA THR A 515 10.86 2.52 12.02
C THR A 515 9.75 1.49 12.19
N TYR A 516 9.71 0.80 13.33
CA TYR A 516 8.59 -0.09 13.60
C TYR A 516 7.49 0.62 14.42
N LYS A 517 7.82 1.68 15.17
CA LYS A 517 6.88 2.33 16.13
C LYS A 517 7.10 3.83 16.34
N ASP A 518 8.29 4.24 16.79
CA ASP A 518 8.59 5.65 17.11
C ASP A 518 8.77 6.52 15.85
N ALA A 519 8.36 7.78 15.93
CA ALA A 519 8.72 8.80 14.95
C ALA A 519 10.22 9.11 15.05
N VAL A 520 10.90 9.17 13.90
CA VAL A 520 12.33 9.45 13.86
C VAL A 520 12.55 10.90 13.44
N ILE A 521 13.17 11.68 14.32
CA ILE A 521 13.43 13.10 14.15
C ILE A 521 14.81 13.26 13.53
N VAL A 522 14.84 13.69 12.28
CA VAL A 522 16.07 13.81 11.51
C VAL A 522 16.54 15.26 11.48
N ASN A 523 17.78 15.47 11.94
CA ASN A 523 18.54 16.68 11.74
C ASN A 523 19.50 16.46 10.56
N PHE A 524 19.04 16.86 9.37
CA PHE A 524 19.80 16.71 8.13
C PHE A 524 20.78 17.86 7.93
N SER A 525 22.00 17.53 7.56
CA SER A 525 23.05 18.48 7.23
C SER A 525 23.92 17.94 6.10
N CYS A 526 24.61 18.85 5.42
CA CYS A 526 25.41 18.50 4.27
C CYS A 526 26.59 19.45 4.14
N TYR A 527 27.76 18.89 3.84
CA TYR A 527 28.98 19.65 3.79
C TYR A 527 29.96 19.10 2.76
N ARG A 528 30.80 20.00 2.24
CA ARG A 528 31.92 19.72 1.35
C ARG A 528 33.21 19.72 2.17
N TRP A 529 34.12 18.79 1.90
CA TRP A 529 35.45 18.79 2.50
C TRP A 529 36.42 19.65 1.69
N LYS A 530 37.14 20.55 2.37
CA LYS A 530 38.29 21.28 1.82
C LYS A 530 39.36 21.37 2.90
N ASP A 531 40.54 20.79 2.67
CA ASP A 531 41.67 20.84 3.62
C ASP A 531 41.29 20.38 5.05
N ASN A 532 40.55 19.27 5.17
CA ASN A 532 39.96 18.76 6.42
C ASN A 532 38.96 19.70 7.13
N LYS A 533 38.58 20.82 6.51
CA LYS A 533 37.50 21.69 7.01
C LYS A 533 36.18 21.33 6.32
N LYS A 534 35.13 21.21 7.13
CA LYS A 534 33.75 21.04 6.67
C LYS A 534 33.19 22.40 6.26
N ILE A 535 32.86 22.57 4.98
CA ILE A 535 32.14 23.74 4.47
C ILE A 535 30.68 23.34 4.33
N ARG A 536 29.79 23.94 5.13
CA ARG A 536 28.34 23.66 5.05
C ARG A 536 27.77 24.16 3.72
N ALA A 537 26.81 23.41 3.16
CA ALA A 537 26.08 23.85 1.97
C ALA A 537 25.33 25.17 2.20
N ASP A 538 25.25 26.01 1.16
CA ASP A 538 24.58 27.32 1.23
C ASP A 538 23.06 27.18 1.22
N LYS A 539 22.54 26.14 0.57
CA LYS A 539 21.12 25.77 0.60
C LYS A 539 20.98 24.28 0.88
N ILE A 540 20.14 23.93 1.85
CA ILE A 540 19.81 22.55 2.23
C ILE A 540 18.30 22.39 2.14
N ILE A 541 17.82 21.32 1.51
CA ILE A 541 16.40 20.98 1.45
C ILE A 541 16.25 19.55 2.01
N PRO A 542 15.34 19.32 2.97
CA PRO A 542 14.74 20.34 3.83
C PRO A 542 15.81 21.03 4.69
N GLU A 543 15.64 22.32 4.97
CA GLU A 543 16.66 23.16 5.64
C GLU A 543 16.79 22.90 7.15
N ILE A 544 15.86 22.15 7.70
CA ILE A 544 15.45 22.16 9.10
C ILE A 544 15.21 20.74 9.62
N ILE A 545 15.02 20.61 10.92
CA ILE A 545 14.70 19.33 11.57
C ILE A 545 13.28 18.91 11.17
N PHE A 546 13.10 17.65 10.78
CA PHE A 546 11.79 17.11 10.37
C PHE A 546 11.59 15.69 10.92
N PRO A 547 10.35 15.30 11.27
CA PRO A 547 10.03 13.91 11.57
C PRO A 547 9.92 13.09 10.29
N ILE A 548 10.31 11.82 10.36
CA ILE A 548 10.01 10.80 9.35
C ILE A 548 9.29 9.65 10.06
N PHE A 549 8.13 9.27 9.55
CA PHE A 549 7.33 8.17 10.05
C PHE A 549 7.66 6.85 9.34
N THR A 550 7.00 5.77 9.75
CA THR A 550 7.28 4.42 9.27
C THR A 550 7.06 4.31 7.75
N LEU A 551 8.11 3.88 7.02
CA LEU A 551 8.13 3.67 5.57
C LEU A 551 8.04 4.94 4.71
N GLU A 552 8.34 6.10 5.29
CA GLU A 552 8.42 7.34 4.52
C GLU A 552 9.79 7.53 3.86
N GLU A 553 9.76 8.20 2.70
CA GLU A 553 10.93 8.64 1.96
C GLU A 553 10.90 10.17 1.85
N VAL A 554 12.01 10.83 2.17
CA VAL A 554 12.16 12.28 2.07
C VAL A 554 13.34 12.61 1.19
N ASP A 555 13.09 13.31 0.09
CA ASP A 555 14.15 13.78 -0.78
C ASP A 555 14.92 14.93 -0.12
N THR A 556 16.24 14.84 -0.24
CA THR A 556 17.20 15.77 0.32
C THR A 556 18.07 16.35 -0.78
N GLN A 557 18.39 17.64 -0.67
CA GLN A 557 19.23 18.35 -1.62
C GLN A 557 20.19 19.28 -0.88
N CYS A 558 21.44 19.30 -1.34
CA CYS A 558 22.45 20.27 -0.93
C CYS A 558 22.87 21.08 -2.14
N THR A 559 22.96 22.40 -2.00
CA THR A 559 23.51 23.27 -3.04
C THR A 559 24.60 24.16 -2.46
N PHE A 560 25.76 24.16 -3.11
CA PHE A 560 26.90 25.03 -2.80
C PHE A 560 26.97 26.12 -3.87
N LEU A 561 26.73 27.37 -3.48
CA LEU A 561 26.77 28.50 -4.39
C LEU A 561 28.23 28.94 -4.63
N PRO A 562 28.59 29.32 -5.86
CA PRO A 562 29.91 29.85 -6.16
C PRO A 562 30.07 31.19 -5.45
N LYS A 563 30.95 31.27 -4.45
CA LYS A 563 31.28 32.53 -3.76
C LYS A 563 32.40 33.22 -4.53
N THR A 564 32.21 34.49 -4.86
CA THR A 564 33.22 35.31 -5.55
C THR A 564 34.56 35.34 -4.83
N GLU A 565 34.56 35.32 -3.49
CA GLU A 565 35.78 35.32 -2.67
C GLU A 565 36.43 33.94 -2.51
N SER A 566 35.71 32.86 -2.82
CA SER A 566 36.17 31.48 -2.64
C SER A 566 35.42 30.55 -3.60
N PRO A 567 35.71 30.62 -4.91
CA PRO A 567 35.09 29.74 -5.88
C PRO A 567 35.39 28.29 -5.51
N THR A 568 34.50 27.38 -5.89
CA THR A 568 34.78 25.96 -5.66
C THR A 568 36.00 25.58 -6.48
N PRO A 569 37.08 25.06 -5.86
CA PRO A 569 38.27 24.69 -6.59
C PRO A 569 37.94 23.61 -7.61
N ALA A 570 38.52 23.73 -8.81
CA ALA A 570 38.50 22.67 -9.79
C ALA A 570 39.14 21.39 -9.23
N GLY A 571 38.66 20.24 -9.69
CA GLY A 571 39.02 18.90 -9.24
C GLY A 571 37.86 18.15 -8.58
N ALA A 572 38.19 16.97 -8.04
CA ALA A 572 37.26 16.13 -7.29
C ALA A 572 36.98 16.74 -5.92
N ASN A 573 35.71 17.05 -5.65
CA ASN A 573 35.22 17.54 -4.37
C ASN A 573 34.35 16.45 -3.72
N ILE A 574 34.57 16.15 -2.44
CA ILE A 574 33.75 15.17 -1.71
C ILE A 574 32.65 15.93 -0.97
N VAL A 575 31.40 15.59 -1.29
CA VAL A 575 30.20 16.10 -0.61
C VAL A 575 29.66 14.99 0.29
N THR A 576 29.55 15.27 1.58
CA THR A 576 29.04 14.33 2.60
C THR A 576 27.67 14.77 3.07
N PHE A 577 26.71 13.86 2.94
CA PHE A 577 25.38 13.93 3.53
C PHE A 577 25.47 13.39 4.95
N SER A 578 24.82 14.06 5.89
CA SER A 578 24.89 13.74 7.30
C SER A 578 23.51 13.86 7.93
N ALA A 579 23.00 12.77 8.48
CA ALA A 579 21.69 12.72 9.12
C ALA A 579 21.88 12.26 10.57
N GLU A 580 21.60 13.16 11.51
CA GLU A 580 21.52 12.80 12.92
C GLU A 580 20.06 12.53 13.29
N TYR A 581 19.78 11.40 13.93
CA TYR A 581 18.41 11.02 14.26
C TYR A 581 18.29 10.20 15.55
N ASN A 582 17.16 10.32 16.25
CA ASN A 582 16.85 9.49 17.41
C ASN A 582 16.36 8.10 16.98
N PHE A 583 16.82 7.05 17.65
CA PHE A 583 16.37 5.69 17.39
C PHE A 583 16.33 4.84 18.65
N GLY A 584 15.37 3.91 18.71
CA GLY A 584 15.18 2.97 19.82
C GLY A 584 15.52 1.53 19.43
N THR A 585 16.22 0.80 20.30
CA THR A 585 16.47 -0.63 20.14
C THR A 585 16.03 -1.35 21.41
N ASP A 586 15.23 -2.39 21.21
CA ASP A 586 14.75 -3.28 22.26
C ASP A 586 15.44 -4.65 22.16
N ALA A 587 15.70 -5.25 23.32
CA ALA A 587 16.33 -6.55 23.46
C ALA A 587 15.79 -7.32 24.67
N TYR A 588 15.88 -8.64 24.62
CA TYR A 588 15.66 -9.49 25.78
C TYR A 588 16.68 -10.63 25.86
N LEU A 589 16.91 -11.13 27.07
CA LEU A 589 17.74 -12.30 27.34
C LEU A 589 16.93 -13.29 28.15
N LYS A 590 16.82 -14.52 27.65
CA LYS A 590 16.27 -15.65 28.38
C LYS A 590 17.28 -16.16 29.40
N THR A 591 16.86 -16.43 30.63
CA THR A 591 17.73 -16.93 31.71
C THR A 591 16.98 -17.95 32.55
N TYR A 592 17.68 -19.00 32.95
CA TYR A 592 17.13 -20.08 33.78
C TYR A 592 17.54 -19.89 35.23
N PHE A 593 16.60 -20.09 36.15
CA PHE A 593 16.83 -19.95 37.59
C PHE A 593 16.54 -21.27 38.30
N ILE A 594 17.40 -21.68 39.22
CA ILE A 594 17.26 -22.92 40.00
C ILE A 594 17.61 -22.64 41.46
N ASP A 595 16.94 -23.31 42.40
CA ASP A 595 17.36 -23.27 43.80
C ASP A 595 18.81 -23.74 43.97
N ARG A 596 19.61 -23.03 44.77
CA ARG A 596 21.05 -23.32 44.94
C ARG A 596 21.32 -24.69 45.57
N GLU A 597 20.52 -25.11 46.55
CA GLU A 597 20.72 -26.41 47.18
C GLU A 597 20.33 -27.55 46.22
N ARG A 598 19.27 -27.35 45.43
CA ARG A 598 18.92 -28.27 44.33
C ARG A 598 20.02 -28.35 43.27
N PHE A 599 20.61 -27.22 42.87
CA PHE A 599 21.74 -27.21 41.95
C PHE A 599 22.94 -27.98 42.51
N ARG A 600 23.28 -27.76 43.79
CA ARG A 600 24.35 -28.51 44.49
C ARG A 600 24.06 -30.00 44.55
N ALA A 601 22.83 -30.40 44.85
CA ALA A 601 22.41 -31.80 44.85
C ALA A 601 22.58 -32.43 43.46
N SER A 602 22.06 -31.77 42.41
CA SER A 602 22.19 -32.23 41.02
C SER A 602 23.65 -32.36 40.60
N ALA A 603 24.49 -31.37 40.96
CA ALA A 603 25.93 -31.39 40.68
C ALA A 603 26.67 -32.54 41.41
N ARG A 604 26.28 -32.87 42.66
CA ARG A 604 26.85 -34.02 43.40
C ARG A 604 26.48 -35.35 42.77
N GLU A 605 25.30 -35.44 42.16
CA GLU A 605 24.82 -36.62 41.45
C GLU A 605 25.34 -36.71 40.00
N GLY A 606 26.11 -35.71 39.53
CA GLY A 606 26.58 -35.66 38.14
C GLY A 606 25.45 -35.41 37.13
N ILE A 607 24.31 -34.90 37.58
CA ILE A 607 23.15 -34.59 36.74
C ILE A 607 23.24 -33.13 36.29
N GLU A 608 23.20 -32.89 34.98
CA GLU A 608 23.12 -31.55 34.41
C GLU A 608 21.66 -31.07 34.42
N PRO A 609 21.31 -30.03 35.22
CA PRO A 609 19.91 -29.67 35.44
C PRO A 609 19.15 -29.31 34.15
N LEU A 610 19.74 -28.55 33.23
CA LEU A 610 19.04 -28.13 32.01
C LEU A 610 18.67 -29.34 31.14
N THR A 611 19.56 -30.32 31.03
CA THR A 611 19.30 -31.59 30.33
C THR A 611 18.19 -32.39 31.00
N GLN A 612 18.20 -32.47 32.33
CA GLN A 612 17.18 -33.21 33.09
C GLN A 612 15.77 -32.66 32.84
N PHE A 613 15.63 -31.33 32.69
CA PHE A 613 14.35 -30.68 32.38
C PHE A 613 14.06 -30.56 30.87
N GLY A 614 14.86 -31.20 30.01
CA GLY A 614 14.64 -31.19 28.56
C GLY A 614 14.86 -29.83 27.89
N ILE A 615 15.59 -28.92 28.54
CA ILE A 615 15.90 -27.59 28.02
C ILE A 615 17.03 -27.71 26.99
N LYS A 616 16.69 -27.48 25.72
CA LYS A 616 17.64 -27.58 24.59
C LYS A 616 18.56 -26.37 24.47
N ASP A 617 18.05 -25.18 24.81
CA ASP A 617 18.78 -23.93 24.72
C ASP A 617 19.60 -23.71 26.01
N LYS A 618 20.83 -24.25 26.04
CA LYS A 618 21.71 -24.20 27.22
C LYS A 618 22.51 -22.92 27.35
N THR A 619 22.61 -22.13 26.28
CA THR A 619 23.36 -20.88 26.22
C THR A 619 22.50 -19.85 25.50
N PRO A 620 21.40 -19.41 26.12
CA PRO A 620 20.47 -18.48 25.51
C PRO A 620 21.21 -17.21 25.08
N ALA A 621 21.04 -16.83 23.82
CA ALA A 621 21.58 -15.59 23.28
C ALA A 621 20.56 -14.45 23.42
N ALA A 622 21.05 -13.22 23.55
CA ALA A 622 20.20 -12.05 23.52
C ALA A 622 19.49 -11.95 22.15
N VAL A 623 18.20 -11.65 22.16
CA VAL A 623 17.42 -11.36 20.95
C VAL A 623 17.06 -9.89 20.97
N PHE A 624 17.30 -9.19 19.87
CA PHE A 624 17.11 -7.75 19.75
C PHE A 624 16.45 -7.38 18.42
N THR A 625 15.85 -6.19 18.39
CA THR A 625 15.37 -5.54 17.17
C THR A 625 16.54 -5.13 16.27
N ASN A 626 16.35 -5.16 14.94
CA ASN A 626 17.43 -4.91 13.98
C ASN A 626 17.70 -3.42 13.70
N GLY A 627 17.99 -2.67 14.76
CA GLY A 627 18.45 -1.28 14.67
C GLY A 627 19.93 -1.12 14.30
N PRO A 628 20.42 0.13 14.17
CA PRO A 628 21.84 0.45 13.99
C PRO A 628 22.75 0.03 15.15
N VAL A 629 22.20 -0.06 16.36
CA VAL A 629 22.92 -0.49 17.56
C VAL A 629 22.48 -1.87 17.99
N GLU A 630 23.44 -2.75 18.18
CA GLU A 630 23.24 -4.07 18.76
C GLU A 630 23.29 -4.01 20.29
N ILE A 631 22.37 -4.70 20.95
CA ILE A 631 22.35 -4.87 22.41
C ILE A 631 22.71 -6.31 22.73
N GLY A 632 23.98 -6.54 23.08
CA GLY A 632 24.43 -7.80 23.65
C GLY A 632 24.01 -7.88 25.12
N LEU A 633 23.33 -8.95 25.51
CA LEU A 633 23.02 -9.24 26.92
C LEU A 633 23.69 -10.54 27.30
N GLY A 634 24.28 -10.58 28.49
CA GLY A 634 24.98 -11.75 29.02
C GLY A 634 24.66 -11.95 30.49
N ALA A 635 24.11 -13.12 30.81
CA ALA A 635 23.99 -13.64 32.16
C ALA A 635 24.49 -15.09 32.15
N GLY A 636 24.80 -15.64 33.33
CA GLY A 636 25.08 -17.07 33.44
C GLY A 636 23.89 -17.89 32.87
N PRO A 637 24.13 -18.98 32.12
CA PRO A 637 23.05 -19.75 31.49
C PRO A 637 22.05 -20.30 32.51
N LEU A 638 22.55 -20.68 33.69
CA LEU A 638 21.76 -21.13 34.83
C LEU A 638 22.20 -20.33 36.06
N VAL A 639 21.27 -19.58 36.64
CA VAL A 639 21.49 -18.75 37.82
C VAL A 639 20.94 -19.48 39.04
N THR A 640 21.80 -19.80 40.00
CA THR A 640 21.35 -20.36 41.29
C THR A 640 20.67 -19.27 42.11
N VAL A 641 19.62 -19.61 42.86
CA VAL A 641 18.84 -18.73 43.76
C VAL A 641 19.16 -19.09 45.22
N SER A 642 19.49 -18.10 46.06
CA SER A 642 19.93 -18.29 47.46
C SER A 642 19.80 -16.99 48.24
N GLU A 643 19.45 -17.06 49.53
CA GLU A 643 19.37 -15.88 50.39
C GLU A 643 20.75 -15.29 50.77
N GLY A 644 21.85 -16.00 50.47
CA GLY A 644 23.21 -15.60 50.85
C GLY A 644 24.25 -15.88 49.76
N TYR A 645 24.51 -14.89 48.90
CA TYR A 645 25.58 -14.98 47.90
C TYR A 645 26.93 -14.55 48.45
N ALA A 646 27.94 -15.39 48.27
CA ALA A 646 29.34 -14.95 48.39
C ALA A 646 29.72 -14.06 47.19
N ILE A 647 29.24 -14.41 45.99
CA ILE A 647 29.41 -13.66 44.76
C ILE A 647 28.04 -13.58 44.10
N LYS A 648 27.49 -12.35 43.99
CA LYS A 648 26.20 -12.13 43.36
C LYS A 648 26.28 -12.37 41.84
N PRO A 649 25.24 -12.94 41.21
CA PRO A 649 25.19 -13.08 39.77
C PRO A 649 25.22 -11.70 39.08
N THR A 650 25.67 -11.68 37.82
CA THR A 650 25.81 -10.45 37.04
C THR A 650 25.04 -10.53 35.72
N ILE A 651 24.54 -9.38 35.28
CA ILE A 651 24.03 -9.13 33.94
C ILE A 651 24.95 -8.11 33.28
N SER A 652 25.48 -8.45 32.11
CA SER A 652 26.27 -7.55 31.26
C SER A 652 25.41 -7.05 30.11
N ILE A 653 25.39 -5.75 29.88
CA ILE A 653 24.73 -5.09 28.75
C ILE A 653 25.82 -4.48 27.88
N THR A 654 25.93 -4.88 26.63
CA THR A 654 26.90 -4.33 25.68
C THR A 654 26.18 -3.67 24.51
N LEU A 655 26.49 -2.39 24.27
CA LEU A 655 26.01 -1.64 23.13
C LEU A 655 27.11 -1.60 22.09
N THR A 656 26.84 -2.12 20.89
CA THR A 656 27.80 -2.19 19.80
C THR A 656 27.22 -1.55 18.54
N ASN A 657 27.97 -0.65 17.91
CA ASN A 657 27.60 -0.10 16.61
C ASN A 657 27.65 -1.24 15.57
N ARG A 658 26.49 -1.61 15.01
CA ARG A 658 26.40 -2.71 14.05
C ARG A 658 26.91 -2.22 12.71
N LYS A 659 27.71 -3.03 12.02
CA LYS A 659 28.17 -2.72 10.65
C LYS A 659 27.28 -3.30 9.57
N GLU A 660 26.72 -4.49 9.81
CA GLU A 660 25.95 -5.23 8.81
C GLU A 660 24.74 -5.90 9.47
N ILE A 661 23.59 -5.90 8.78
CA ILE A 661 22.40 -6.67 9.18
C ILE A 661 22.30 -7.88 8.27
N SER A 662 22.05 -9.05 8.87
CA SER A 662 21.76 -10.27 8.12
C SER A 662 20.32 -10.76 8.35
N ASP A 663 19.74 -11.40 7.35
CA ASP A 663 18.45 -12.08 7.46
C ASP A 663 18.55 -13.43 8.20
N LYS A 664 17.45 -14.20 8.20
CA LYS A 664 17.38 -15.55 8.78
C LYS A 664 18.42 -16.51 8.17
N ASP A 665 18.78 -16.28 6.90
CA ASP A 665 19.70 -17.10 6.11
C ASP A 665 21.13 -16.56 6.14
N LYS A 666 21.42 -15.58 7.03
CA LYS A 666 22.70 -14.89 7.17
C LYS A 666 23.14 -14.10 5.93
N ARG A 667 22.21 -13.72 5.05
CA ARG A 667 22.50 -12.85 3.90
C ARG A 667 22.49 -11.41 4.37
N ILE A 668 23.51 -10.64 3.98
CA ILE A 668 23.61 -9.23 4.33
C ILE A 668 22.50 -8.46 3.60
N ILE A 669 21.55 -7.92 4.36
CA ILE A 669 20.45 -7.09 3.84
C ILE A 669 20.97 -5.66 3.62
N THR A 670 21.66 -5.12 4.63
CA THR A 670 22.07 -3.72 4.70
C THR A 670 23.36 -3.56 5.48
N ARG A 671 24.15 -2.53 5.15
CA ARG A 671 25.29 -2.06 5.94
C ARG A 671 24.96 -0.71 6.58
N TRP A 672 25.36 -0.53 7.82
CA TRP A 672 25.24 0.75 8.52
C TRP A 672 26.52 1.55 8.38
N GLU A 673 26.38 2.78 7.91
CA GLU A 673 27.48 3.71 7.63
C GLU A 673 27.48 4.88 8.62
N GLY A 674 27.18 4.60 9.89
CA GLY A 674 27.07 5.64 10.91
C GLY A 674 27.75 5.29 12.21
N LYS A 675 27.53 6.15 13.21
CA LYS A 675 28.03 5.99 14.57
C LYS A 675 27.04 6.47 15.60
N ILE A 676 27.13 5.88 16.79
CA ILE A 676 26.37 6.33 17.96
C ILE A 676 26.92 7.71 18.34
N LYS A 677 26.06 8.73 18.40
CA LYS A 677 26.45 10.08 18.84
C LYS A 677 26.35 10.21 20.36
N ASN A 678 25.24 9.75 20.93
CA ASN A 678 25.04 9.69 22.38
C ASN A 678 23.88 8.74 22.72
N ILE A 679 23.94 8.09 23.89
CA ILE A 679 22.77 7.41 24.49
C ILE A 679 21.90 8.48 25.16
N THR A 680 20.61 8.47 24.87
CA THR A 680 19.61 9.31 25.53
C THR A 680 18.88 8.56 26.63
N GLU A 681 18.77 7.23 26.52
CA GLU A 681 18.12 6.36 27.49
C GLU A 681 18.68 4.94 27.44
N LEU A 682 18.89 4.29 28.59
CA LEU A 682 19.16 2.86 28.70
C LEU A 682 18.43 2.32 29.92
N ILE A 683 17.43 1.47 29.69
CA ILE A 683 16.59 0.88 30.73
C ILE A 683 16.88 -0.62 30.78
N LEU A 684 17.19 -1.13 31.97
CA LEU A 684 17.27 -2.54 32.30
C LEU A 684 16.02 -2.93 33.10
N LEU A 685 15.25 -3.88 32.58
CA LEU A 685 14.14 -4.49 33.29
C LEU A 685 14.52 -5.89 33.77
N THR A 686 14.38 -6.09 35.07
CA THR A 686 14.62 -7.35 35.73
C THR A 686 13.27 -8.03 36.05
N PRO A 687 13.16 -9.35 35.85
CA PRO A 687 11.94 -10.08 36.14
C PRO A 687 11.58 -10.01 37.64
N PRO A 688 10.31 -10.32 38.01
CA PRO A 688 9.90 -10.41 39.41
C PRO A 688 10.82 -11.30 40.24
N GLY A 689 11.02 -10.93 41.50
CA GLY A 689 11.99 -11.59 42.39
C GLY A 689 13.45 -11.20 42.15
N ILE A 690 13.78 -10.32 41.20
CA ILE A 690 15.14 -9.80 41.01
C ILE A 690 15.20 -8.32 41.34
N THR A 691 16.20 -7.91 42.13
CA THR A 691 16.43 -6.51 42.49
C THR A 691 17.90 -6.11 42.31
N LEU A 692 18.13 -4.84 41.97
CA LEU A 692 19.43 -4.18 42.09
C LEU A 692 19.45 -3.40 43.41
N GLN A 693 20.26 -3.83 44.37
CA GLN A 693 20.36 -3.18 45.68
C GLN A 693 21.21 -1.92 45.64
N ASN A 694 20.94 -0.96 46.53
CA ASN A 694 21.77 0.25 46.75
C ASN A 694 21.94 1.18 45.53
N THR A 695 21.02 1.18 44.57
CA THR A 695 21.09 2.04 43.37
C THR A 695 21.15 3.54 43.70
N GLU A 696 20.46 3.98 44.75
CA GLU A 696 20.42 5.40 45.14
C GLU A 696 21.77 5.92 45.65
N LYS A 697 22.54 5.09 46.36
CA LYS A 697 23.86 5.47 46.89
C LYS A 697 24.92 5.65 45.79
N CYS A 698 24.63 5.19 44.58
CA CYS A 698 25.59 5.18 43.47
C CYS A 698 25.63 6.46 42.64
N LYS A 699 24.70 7.39 42.84
CA LYS A 699 24.70 8.67 42.12
C LYS A 699 25.95 9.49 42.42
N GLU A 700 26.31 9.56 43.69
CA GLU A 700 27.47 10.32 44.18
C GLU A 700 28.15 9.56 45.33
N PRO A 701 28.89 8.47 45.04
CA PRO A 701 29.60 7.74 46.09
C PRO A 701 30.63 8.67 46.72
N LYS A 702 30.53 8.87 48.03
CA LYS A 702 31.43 9.73 48.82
C LYS A 702 32.72 9.01 49.18
N THR A 703 32.70 7.67 49.19
CA THR A 703 33.86 6.83 49.52
C THR A 703 34.08 5.73 48.49
N ASP A 704 35.33 5.24 48.38
CA ASP A 704 35.65 4.09 47.53
C ASP A 704 34.89 2.83 47.94
N LEU A 705 34.56 2.69 49.23
CA LEU A 705 33.76 1.59 49.76
C LEU A 705 32.32 1.65 49.24
N GLU A 706 31.68 2.82 49.23
CA GLU A 706 30.36 3.00 48.63
C GLU A 706 30.38 2.71 47.11
N LYS A 707 31.46 3.06 46.42
CA LYS A 707 31.65 2.72 45.01
C LYS A 707 31.78 1.20 44.78
N LEU A 708 32.43 0.48 45.70
CA LEU A 708 32.52 -0.99 45.71
C LEU A 708 31.18 -1.67 46.03
N GLU A 709 30.29 -1.00 46.76
CA GLU A 709 28.93 -1.48 47.06
C GLU A 709 27.95 -1.30 45.89
N CYS A 710 28.30 -0.47 44.89
CA CYS A 710 27.43 -0.22 43.77
C CYS A 710 27.15 -1.48 42.95
N PRO A 711 25.87 -1.83 42.70
CA PRO A 711 25.54 -3.04 41.98
C PRO A 711 26.06 -2.97 40.55
N CYS A 712 26.06 -1.78 39.95
CA CYS A 712 26.41 -1.54 38.57
C CYS A 712 27.72 -0.78 38.41
N SER A 713 28.42 -1.02 37.29
CA SER A 713 29.62 -0.26 36.90
C SER A 713 29.34 1.22 36.60
N MET A 714 28.07 1.58 36.45
CA MET A 714 27.56 2.94 36.23
C MET A 714 26.32 3.18 37.10
N PRO A 715 26.00 4.44 37.47
CA PRO A 715 24.80 4.74 38.25
C PRO A 715 23.53 4.42 37.45
N PHE A 716 22.75 3.48 37.97
CA PHE A 716 21.37 3.24 37.55
C PHE A 716 20.43 3.73 38.65
N GLU A 717 19.29 4.28 38.26
CA GLU A 717 18.23 4.69 39.19
C GLU A 717 16.96 3.86 38.95
N SER A 718 16.12 3.76 39.98
CA SER A 718 14.81 3.11 39.84
C SER A 718 13.99 3.80 38.76
N TYR A 719 13.34 2.99 37.93
CA TYR A 719 12.56 3.45 36.79
C TYR A 719 11.17 2.84 36.88
N ASP A 720 10.15 3.69 36.91
CA ASP A 720 8.75 3.27 36.97
C ASP A 720 8.04 3.59 35.65
N ILE A 721 6.78 3.14 35.56
CA ILE A 721 5.97 3.34 34.36
C ILE A 721 5.67 4.82 34.08
N HIS A 722 5.58 5.67 35.10
CA HIS A 722 5.35 7.11 34.91
C HIS A 722 6.58 7.80 34.34
N LYS A 723 7.79 7.40 34.77
CA LYS A 723 9.05 7.82 34.15
C LYS A 723 9.13 7.37 32.69
N CYS A 724 8.62 6.18 32.37
CA CYS A 724 8.50 5.70 30.99
C CYS A 724 7.61 6.63 30.13
N PHE A 725 6.41 6.97 30.61
CA PHE A 725 5.53 7.90 29.90
C PHE A 725 6.15 9.30 29.77
N THR A 726 6.81 9.78 30.82
CA THR A 726 7.52 11.07 30.79
C THR A 726 8.65 11.04 29.76
N SER A 727 9.34 9.90 29.62
CA SER A 727 10.36 9.70 28.60
C SER A 727 9.77 9.71 27.19
N CYS A 728 8.61 9.07 26.95
CA CYS A 728 7.89 9.18 25.67
C CYS A 728 7.63 10.64 25.29
N ASN A 729 7.11 11.44 26.22
CA ASN A 729 6.84 12.85 25.98
C ASN A 729 8.13 13.64 25.69
N LYS A 730 9.15 13.48 26.53
CA LYS A 730 10.41 14.23 26.43
C LYS A 730 11.27 13.85 25.23
N GLN A 731 11.33 12.57 24.89
CA GLN A 731 12.23 12.04 23.85
C GLN A 731 11.58 11.89 22.48
N ILE A 732 10.24 11.86 22.40
CA ILE A 732 9.50 11.68 21.14
C ILE A 732 8.60 12.88 20.90
N LEU A 733 7.59 13.12 21.75
CA LEU A 733 6.55 14.12 21.48
C LEU A 733 7.12 15.53 21.34
N GLU A 734 7.92 15.99 22.31
CA GLU A 734 8.49 17.33 22.31
C GLU A 734 9.43 17.57 21.10
N PRO A 735 10.40 16.69 20.80
CA PRO A 735 11.21 16.82 19.59
C PRO A 735 10.39 16.74 18.29
N CYS A 736 9.37 15.88 18.24
CA CYS A 736 8.52 15.71 17.06
C CYS A 736 7.66 16.95 16.79
N ASN A 737 6.97 17.46 17.81
CA ASN A 737 6.18 18.69 17.70
C ASN A 737 7.06 19.87 17.30
N ARG A 738 8.25 20.00 17.91
CA ARG A 738 9.23 21.03 17.53
C ARG A 738 9.65 20.88 16.07
N ALA A 739 9.90 19.67 15.59
CA ALA A 739 10.23 19.42 14.20
C ALA A 739 9.07 19.78 13.26
N CYS A 740 7.82 19.45 13.62
CA CYS A 740 6.63 19.86 12.87
C CYS A 740 6.48 21.40 12.82
N GLU A 741 6.64 22.09 13.95
CA GLU A 741 6.56 23.55 14.05
C GLU A 741 7.64 24.26 13.22
N ILE A 742 8.86 23.74 13.25
CA ILE A 742 9.96 24.31 12.45
C ILE A 742 9.70 24.01 10.96
N SER A 743 9.27 22.79 10.60
CA SER A 743 9.04 22.31 9.22
C SER A 743 8.02 23.13 8.44
N ASN A 744 6.97 23.62 9.12
CA ASN A 744 5.85 24.33 8.52
C ASN A 744 5.50 25.56 9.37
N PRO A 745 6.17 26.70 9.15
CA PRO A 745 5.95 27.91 9.96
C PRO A 745 4.56 28.52 9.76
N THR A 746 3.90 28.22 8.63
CA THR A 746 2.51 28.59 8.40
C THR A 746 1.60 27.53 8.99
N LYS A 747 0.72 27.92 9.94
CA LYS A 747 -0.34 27.07 10.52
C LYS A 747 -1.32 26.60 9.45
N ASN A 748 -0.92 25.58 8.71
CA ASN A 748 -1.69 24.96 7.65
C ASN A 748 -2.09 23.54 8.07
N GLN A 749 -2.98 22.93 7.28
CA GLN A 749 -3.45 21.56 7.51
C GLN A 749 -2.30 20.54 7.56
N GLN A 750 -1.16 20.79 6.91
CA GLN A 750 0.00 19.90 6.95
C GLN A 750 0.68 19.90 8.32
N GLN A 751 0.78 21.06 8.99
CA GLN A 751 1.31 21.15 10.35
C GLN A 751 0.43 20.39 11.35
N GLU A 752 -0.89 20.53 11.26
CA GLU A 752 -1.83 19.79 12.12
C GLU A 752 -1.76 18.28 11.89
N ASN A 753 -1.67 17.84 10.63
CA ASN A 753 -1.47 16.42 10.31
C ASN A 753 -0.17 15.88 10.93
N CYS A 754 0.94 16.62 10.78
CA CYS A 754 2.23 16.27 11.37
C CYS A 754 2.16 16.13 12.90
N ILE A 755 1.52 17.09 13.58
CA ILE A 755 1.34 17.06 15.04
C ILE A 755 0.48 15.86 15.47
N ASN A 756 -0.59 15.55 14.74
CA ASN A 756 -1.45 14.39 15.03
C ASN A 756 -0.70 13.07 14.87
N GLU A 757 0.21 12.97 13.90
CA GLU A 757 1.08 11.81 13.74
C GLU A 757 2.12 11.71 14.88
N CYS A 758 2.66 12.83 15.36
CA CYS A 758 3.51 12.87 16.57
C CYS A 758 2.76 12.38 17.82
N VAL A 759 1.51 12.78 18.01
CA VAL A 759 0.65 12.28 19.10
C VAL A 759 0.44 10.78 18.96
N THR A 760 0.10 10.30 17.76
CA THR A 760 -0.09 8.87 17.48
C THR A 760 1.18 8.06 17.78
N ALA A 761 2.36 8.55 17.41
CA ALA A 761 3.64 7.92 17.72
C ALA A 761 3.91 7.88 19.24
N THR A 762 3.51 8.93 19.96
CA THR A 762 3.66 9.02 21.43
C THR A 762 2.69 8.09 22.17
N ASP A 763 1.47 7.93 21.66
CA ASP A 763 0.49 6.98 22.19
C ASP A 763 1.01 5.55 22.05
N LYS A 764 1.59 5.20 20.88
CA LYS A 764 2.26 3.90 20.68
C LYS A 764 3.41 3.68 21.67
N CYS A 765 4.24 4.71 21.91
CA CYS A 765 5.28 4.64 22.93
C CYS A 765 4.72 4.39 24.34
N THR A 766 3.60 5.05 24.67
CA THR A 766 2.92 4.91 25.97
C THR A 766 2.33 3.51 26.13
N GLU A 767 1.73 2.94 25.08
CA GLU A 767 1.28 1.55 25.06
C GLU A 767 2.43 0.57 25.29
N GLU A 768 3.58 0.79 24.66
CA GLU A 768 4.77 -0.01 24.90
C GLU A 768 5.25 0.07 26.34
N CYS A 769 5.22 1.26 26.96
CA CYS A 769 5.55 1.39 28.37
C CYS A 769 4.62 0.51 29.24
N ASN A 770 3.37 0.31 28.87
CA ASN A 770 2.52 -0.68 29.56
C ASN A 770 3.02 -2.11 29.35
N PHE A 771 3.34 -2.49 28.11
CA PHE A 771 3.81 -3.85 27.79
C PHE A 771 5.19 -4.18 28.36
N LEU A 772 6.08 -3.18 28.42
CA LEU A 772 7.45 -3.35 28.88
C LEU A 772 7.49 -3.83 30.34
N PHE A 773 6.57 -3.32 31.18
CA PHE A 773 6.48 -3.63 32.61
C PHE A 773 5.55 -4.82 32.94
N GLN A 774 4.73 -5.27 31.99
CA GLN A 774 3.83 -6.42 32.18
C GLN A 774 4.58 -7.75 32.09
N VAL A 775 4.26 -8.66 33.01
CA VAL A 775 4.69 -10.07 32.97
C VAL A 775 3.80 -10.79 31.97
N ASN A 776 4.42 -11.56 31.07
CA ASN A 776 3.68 -12.28 30.04
C ASN A 776 2.97 -13.50 30.63
N GLU A 777 1.81 -13.87 30.09
CA GLU A 777 1.16 -15.14 30.41
C GLU A 777 2.13 -16.29 30.08
N GLY A 778 2.55 -17.04 31.10
CA GLY A 778 3.54 -18.12 30.99
C GLY A 778 4.93 -17.83 31.57
N GLU A 779 5.24 -16.58 31.95
CA GLU A 779 6.48 -16.25 32.66
C GLU A 779 6.39 -16.53 34.18
N GLY A 780 5.22 -16.93 34.70
CA GLY A 780 4.99 -17.26 36.11
C GLY A 780 3.54 -17.01 36.54
N SER A 781 3.15 -17.46 37.74
CA SER A 781 1.80 -17.24 38.32
C SER A 781 1.66 -15.88 39.01
N THR A 782 2.75 -15.13 39.14
CA THR A 782 2.81 -13.91 39.94
C THR A 782 2.22 -12.72 39.19
N LYS A 783 1.27 -12.02 39.83
CA LYS A 783 0.73 -10.72 39.37
C LYS A 783 1.73 -9.57 39.51
N GLU A 784 2.99 -9.88 39.82
CA GLU A 784 4.04 -8.90 40.08
C GLU A 784 4.49 -8.26 38.77
N LYS A 785 5.00 -7.02 38.85
CA LYS A 785 5.50 -6.28 37.69
C LYS A 785 7.01 -6.43 37.60
N TYR A 786 7.56 -6.21 36.41
CA TYR A 786 9.00 -6.05 36.23
C TYR A 786 9.53 -4.87 37.06
N ASN A 787 10.70 -5.05 37.68
CA ASN A 787 11.46 -3.94 38.24
C ASN A 787 12.29 -3.34 37.10
N ALA A 788 12.28 -2.01 36.94
CA ALA A 788 13.07 -1.35 35.92
C ALA A 788 14.07 -0.36 36.55
N TYR A 789 15.21 -0.23 35.87
CA TYR A 789 16.32 0.62 36.28
C TYR A 789 16.86 1.36 35.05
N ALA A 790 16.98 2.69 35.12
CA ALA A 790 17.50 3.50 34.04
C ALA A 790 18.91 4.02 34.35
N LEU A 791 19.78 4.00 33.34
CA LEU A 791 21.11 4.60 33.42
C LEU A 791 20.99 6.11 33.60
N ASP A 792 21.71 6.67 34.57
CA ASP A 792 21.82 8.12 34.73
C ASP A 792 22.77 8.70 33.67
N VAL A 793 22.19 9.02 32.52
CA VAL A 793 22.88 9.67 31.38
C VAL A 793 23.36 11.10 31.69
N GLY A 794 22.88 11.73 32.77
CA GLY A 794 23.29 13.06 33.22
C GLY A 794 24.55 13.04 34.10
N SER A 795 24.87 11.89 34.69
CA SER A 795 26.04 11.73 35.57
C SER A 795 27.34 12.15 34.89
N LYS A 796 28.25 12.76 35.66
CA LYS A 796 29.56 13.20 35.14
C LYS A 796 30.37 12.02 34.59
N GLN A 797 30.32 10.88 35.30
CA GLN A 797 30.96 9.64 34.90
C GLN A 797 30.49 9.18 33.51
N PHE A 798 29.18 9.25 33.25
CA PHE A 798 28.64 8.86 31.95
C PHE A 798 29.02 9.86 30.85
N ARG A 799 28.96 11.16 31.12
CA ARG A 799 29.35 12.20 30.15
C ARG A 799 30.80 12.06 29.68
N ASP A 800 31.71 11.68 30.57
CA ASP A 800 33.11 11.45 30.19
C ASP A 800 33.29 10.16 29.36
N LEU A 801 32.53 9.10 29.67
CA LEU A 801 32.54 7.84 28.91
C LEU A 801 31.87 7.97 27.52
N ASN A 802 30.89 8.86 27.38
CA ASN A 802 30.09 9.01 26.17
C ASN A 802 30.83 9.74 25.01
N LYS A 803 32.03 10.29 25.24
CA LYS A 803 32.80 11.01 24.20
C LYS A 803 33.24 10.12 23.03
N ASP A 804 33.45 8.82 23.27
CA ASP A 804 33.91 7.84 22.28
C ASP A 804 32.97 6.63 22.20
N ILE A 805 31.66 6.85 22.17
CA ILE A 805 30.67 5.76 22.20
C ILE A 805 30.61 4.94 20.89
N ASP A 806 31.27 5.38 19.83
CA ASP A 806 31.35 4.61 18.58
C ASP A 806 31.99 3.21 18.78
N LYS A 807 32.79 3.04 19.83
CA LYS A 807 33.30 1.73 20.28
C LYS A 807 32.27 1.03 21.17
N SER A 808 32.26 -0.30 21.14
CA SER A 808 31.40 -1.10 22.02
C SER A 808 31.51 -0.68 23.49
N ARG A 809 30.37 -0.48 24.16
CA ARG A 809 30.32 -0.10 25.58
C ARG A 809 29.58 -1.15 26.38
N SER A 810 30.21 -1.61 27.47
CA SER A 810 29.62 -2.61 28.36
C SER A 810 29.31 -2.03 29.73
N PHE A 811 28.14 -2.37 30.25
CA PHE A 811 27.65 -2.06 31.59
C PHE A 811 27.45 -3.39 32.31
N VAL A 812 27.98 -3.53 33.52
CA VAL A 812 27.85 -4.77 34.29
C VAL A 812 27.12 -4.44 35.59
N CYS A 813 26.04 -5.16 35.87
CA CYS A 813 25.25 -5.03 37.08
C CYS A 813 25.17 -6.36 37.83
N ARG A 814 25.48 -6.33 39.12
CA ARG A 814 25.22 -7.40 40.08
C ARG A 814 23.76 -7.31 40.51
N PHE A 815 23.06 -8.44 40.51
CA PHE A 815 21.65 -8.51 40.92
C PHE A 815 21.44 -9.55 42.02
N ASP A 816 20.34 -9.39 42.75
CA ASP A 816 19.98 -10.28 43.86
C ASP A 816 18.66 -11.01 43.53
N PRO A 817 18.71 -12.28 43.13
CA PRO A 817 17.51 -13.07 42.89
C PRO A 817 16.99 -13.67 44.21
N THR A 818 15.76 -13.35 44.56
CA THR A 818 15.03 -13.89 45.71
C THR A 818 14.31 -15.19 45.34
N PRO A 819 13.90 -16.01 46.33
CA PRO A 819 13.14 -17.24 46.07
C PRO A 819 11.88 -17.04 45.22
N ALA A 820 11.28 -15.84 45.24
CA ALA A 820 10.11 -15.51 44.42
C ALA A 820 10.35 -15.68 42.91
N VAL A 821 11.60 -15.61 42.43
CA VAL A 821 11.91 -15.82 41.01
C VAL A 821 11.60 -17.25 40.54
N LEU A 822 11.57 -18.24 41.45
CA LEU A 822 11.33 -19.66 41.16
C LEU A 822 9.84 -20.05 41.10
N ASP A 823 8.94 -19.16 41.54
CA ASP A 823 7.53 -19.51 41.79
C ASP A 823 7.45 -20.86 42.57
N ASP A 824 6.50 -21.73 42.22
CA ASP A 824 6.36 -23.08 42.79
C ASP A 824 7.12 -24.16 41.98
N THR A 825 8.07 -23.77 41.12
CA THR A 825 8.75 -24.69 40.20
C THR A 825 10.23 -24.86 40.53
N PRO A 826 10.80 -26.05 40.29
CA PRO A 826 12.21 -26.31 40.63
C PRO A 826 13.20 -25.56 39.73
N ILE A 827 12.77 -25.21 38.52
CA ILE A 827 13.50 -24.38 37.57
C ILE A 827 12.52 -23.45 36.87
N THR A 828 12.80 -22.14 36.86
CA THR A 828 12.01 -21.15 36.12
C THR A 828 12.78 -20.59 34.95
N THR A 829 12.04 -20.24 33.91
CA THR A 829 12.56 -19.40 32.81
C THR A 829 12.08 -17.99 33.06
N ARG A 830 13.00 -17.04 33.14
CA ARG A 830 12.67 -15.61 33.18
C ARG A 830 13.43 -14.86 32.10
N TYR A 831 13.02 -13.62 31.85
CA TYR A 831 13.61 -12.79 30.80
C TYR A 831 14.07 -11.48 31.40
N PHE A 832 15.32 -11.10 31.14
CA PHE A 832 15.75 -9.71 31.27
C PHE A 832 15.34 -8.97 30.00
N ARG A 833 14.88 -7.73 30.13
CA ARG A 833 14.55 -6.88 28.97
C ARG A 833 15.41 -5.63 29.05
N VAL A 834 15.88 -5.15 27.90
CA VAL A 834 16.67 -3.93 27.81
C VAL A 834 16.12 -3.09 26.68
N ARG A 835 15.93 -1.80 26.97
CA ARG A 835 15.57 -0.78 25.98
C ARG A 835 16.66 0.27 25.97
N THR A 836 17.10 0.67 24.78
CA THR A 836 17.99 1.83 24.65
C THR A 836 17.48 2.78 23.58
N ARG A 837 17.55 4.08 23.88
CA ARG A 837 17.38 5.16 22.90
C ARG A 837 18.69 5.93 22.77
N TYR A 838 19.00 6.32 21.55
CA TYR A 838 20.23 7.02 21.23
C TYR A 838 20.03 7.93 20.03
N ASN A 839 20.90 8.92 19.90
CA ASN A 839 21.05 9.65 18.66
C ASN A 839 22.14 8.97 17.82
N TYR A 840 21.80 8.64 16.59
CA TYR A 840 22.69 8.02 15.62
C TYR A 840 23.07 9.04 14.54
N LEU A 841 24.33 9.07 14.14
CA LEU A 841 24.84 9.92 13.08
C LEU A 841 25.18 9.05 11.86
N LEU A 842 24.39 9.17 10.81
CA LEU A 842 24.63 8.54 9.52
C LEU A 842 25.38 9.51 8.61
N GLU A 843 26.47 9.07 7.98
CA GLU A 843 27.21 9.89 7.01
C GLU A 843 27.47 9.09 5.73
N ASN A 844 27.16 9.65 4.57
CA ASN A 844 27.46 9.04 3.28
C ASN A 844 27.93 10.13 2.30
N SER A 845 28.89 9.81 1.45
CA SER A 845 29.60 10.80 0.63
C SER A 845 29.58 10.46 -0.85
N VAL A 846 29.50 11.48 -1.69
CA VAL A 846 29.63 11.38 -3.14
C VAL A 846 30.74 12.31 -3.64
N THR A 847 31.46 11.85 -4.65
CA THR A 847 32.50 12.66 -5.31
C THR A 847 31.89 13.43 -6.48
N VAL A 848 32.16 14.73 -6.54
CA VAL A 848 31.67 15.65 -7.56
C VAL A 848 32.87 16.28 -8.28
N ASN A 849 32.88 16.24 -9.60
CA ASN A 849 33.97 16.80 -10.41
C ASN A 849 33.65 18.25 -10.80
N VAL A 850 34.57 19.17 -10.50
CA VAL A 850 34.48 20.59 -10.83
C VAL A 850 35.58 20.95 -11.83
N GLU A 851 35.26 21.59 -12.93
CA GLU A 851 36.18 22.01 -13.99
C GLU A 851 36.33 23.54 -14.02
N THR A 852 37.45 24.05 -14.53
CA THR A 852 37.61 25.50 -14.76
C THR A 852 36.75 25.96 -15.93
N VAL A 853 36.11 27.12 -15.82
CA VAL A 853 35.34 27.71 -16.92
C VAL A 853 36.20 27.82 -18.18
N PRO A 854 35.75 27.32 -19.35
CA PRO A 854 36.46 27.50 -20.60
C PRO A 854 36.54 29.00 -20.94
N VAL A 855 37.75 29.56 -20.93
CA VAL A 855 37.99 30.98 -21.27
C VAL A 855 37.75 31.17 -22.76
N GLY A 856 36.57 31.66 -23.16
CA GLY A 856 36.22 31.93 -24.56
C GLY A 856 34.74 32.12 -24.93
N ALA A 857 33.79 32.02 -24.00
CA ALA A 857 32.38 32.30 -24.29
C ALA A 857 32.09 33.80 -24.17
N VAL A 858 31.54 34.41 -25.23
CA VAL A 858 31.18 35.84 -25.28
C VAL A 858 29.99 36.09 -24.33
N ASN A 859 30.22 36.86 -23.26
CA ASN A 859 29.25 37.12 -22.17
C ASN A 859 28.33 38.33 -22.44
N THR A 860 28.23 38.79 -23.68
CA THR A 860 27.48 40.00 -24.03
C THR A 860 26.49 39.74 -25.16
N VAL A 861 25.31 40.35 -25.06
CA VAL A 861 24.36 40.46 -26.17
C VAL A 861 25.05 41.22 -27.30
N PRO A 862 24.97 40.77 -28.57
CA PRO A 862 25.55 41.51 -29.67
C PRO A 862 25.06 42.95 -29.68
N GLU A 863 25.99 43.91 -29.65
CA GLU A 863 25.69 45.34 -29.65
C GLU A 863 24.68 45.75 -30.75
N PRO A 864 24.74 45.21 -31.99
CA PRO A 864 23.73 45.49 -33.00
C PRO A 864 22.30 45.10 -32.60
N LEU A 865 22.11 44.02 -31.84
CA LEU A 865 20.78 43.61 -31.36
C LEU A 865 20.21 44.61 -30.37
N ALA A 866 21.02 44.96 -29.37
CA ALA A 866 20.62 45.83 -28.28
C ALA A 866 20.30 47.24 -28.80
N LYS A 867 21.16 47.77 -29.68
CA LYS A 867 20.97 49.07 -30.34
C LYS A 867 19.72 49.10 -31.21
N THR A 868 19.58 48.14 -32.12
CA THR A 868 18.41 48.06 -33.02
C THR A 868 17.12 48.01 -32.21
N THR A 869 17.10 47.20 -31.14
CA THR A 869 15.89 47.02 -30.35
C THR A 869 15.51 48.27 -29.57
N SER A 870 16.46 48.92 -28.90
CA SER A 870 16.19 50.12 -28.10
C SER A 870 15.75 51.31 -28.94
N GLU A 871 16.44 51.57 -30.06
CA GLU A 871 16.12 52.66 -30.99
C GLU A 871 14.76 52.41 -31.68
N PHE A 872 14.53 51.19 -32.16
CA PHE A 872 13.31 50.89 -32.90
C PHE A 872 12.06 50.88 -32.02
N ILE A 873 12.12 50.34 -30.79
CA ILE A 873 10.97 50.35 -29.87
C ILE A 873 10.54 51.79 -29.52
N GLN A 874 11.50 52.71 -29.42
CA GLN A 874 11.20 54.12 -29.09
C GLN A 874 10.52 54.87 -30.24
N VAL A 875 10.90 54.57 -31.50
CA VAL A 875 10.49 55.38 -32.67
C VAL A 875 9.30 54.77 -33.44
N SER A 876 9.13 53.44 -33.42
CA SER A 876 8.19 52.75 -34.33
C SER A 876 6.72 52.73 -33.90
N GLY A 877 6.39 53.18 -32.68
CA GLY A 877 5.04 53.04 -32.12
C GLY A 877 4.64 51.58 -31.83
N LEU A 878 5.56 50.61 -31.97
CA LEU A 878 5.32 49.18 -31.71
C LEU A 878 5.44 48.80 -30.22
N ARG A 879 5.44 49.77 -29.31
CA ARG A 879 5.53 49.53 -27.87
C ARG A 879 4.26 48.86 -27.35
N PHE A 880 4.43 47.86 -26.48
CA PHE A 880 3.35 47.24 -25.72
C PHE A 880 3.86 46.80 -24.35
N ASP A 881 2.96 46.52 -23.41
CA ASP A 881 3.32 46.14 -22.04
C ASP A 881 4.09 44.82 -22.03
N GLY A 882 5.33 44.90 -21.54
CA GLY A 882 6.25 43.76 -21.46
C GLY A 882 7.25 43.64 -22.61
N LEU A 883 7.13 44.43 -23.68
CA LEU A 883 8.14 44.51 -24.75
C LEU A 883 9.37 45.30 -24.25
N THR A 884 10.48 44.59 -24.03
CA THR A 884 11.75 45.18 -23.61
C THR A 884 12.90 44.64 -24.48
N SER A 885 14.06 45.32 -24.45
CA SER A 885 15.27 44.85 -25.14
C SER A 885 15.73 43.48 -24.66
N GLU A 886 15.54 43.18 -23.38
CA GLU A 886 15.84 41.88 -22.77
C GLU A 886 14.92 40.79 -23.33
N LEU A 887 13.64 41.09 -23.55
CA LEU A 887 12.72 40.11 -24.13
C LEU A 887 13.11 39.75 -25.58
N VAL A 888 13.41 40.75 -26.41
CA VAL A 888 13.85 40.51 -27.79
C VAL A 888 15.17 39.75 -27.83
N SER A 889 16.10 40.10 -26.92
CA SER A 889 17.38 39.40 -26.79
C SER A 889 17.21 37.97 -26.31
N ALA A 890 16.27 37.71 -25.39
CA ALA A 890 15.93 36.36 -24.96
C ALA A 890 15.36 35.52 -26.11
N ILE A 891 14.47 36.10 -26.93
CA ILE A 891 13.94 35.44 -28.13
C ILE A 891 15.06 35.11 -29.12
N ALA A 892 15.91 36.08 -29.46
CA ALA A 892 17.07 35.84 -30.33
C ALA A 892 18.04 34.77 -29.78
N SER A 893 18.26 34.76 -28.46
CA SER A 893 19.10 33.76 -27.80
C SER A 893 18.53 32.35 -27.96
N VAL A 894 17.25 32.16 -27.66
CA VAL A 894 16.60 30.83 -27.69
C VAL A 894 16.36 30.35 -29.12
N GLU A 895 15.99 31.24 -30.03
CA GLU A 895 15.64 30.88 -31.42
C GLU A 895 16.87 30.66 -32.31
N SER A 896 17.95 31.44 -32.16
CA SER A 896 19.10 31.35 -33.06
C SER A 896 20.47 31.31 -32.35
N ARG A 897 20.51 31.45 -31.03
CA ARG A 897 21.75 31.72 -30.26
C ARG A 897 22.48 32.95 -30.80
N PHE A 898 21.71 34.01 -31.08
CA PHE A 898 22.20 35.29 -31.62
C PHE A 898 22.84 35.23 -33.01
N ARG A 899 22.73 34.11 -33.73
CA ARG A 899 23.28 33.96 -35.08
C ARG A 899 22.27 34.47 -36.09
N HIS A 900 22.75 35.14 -37.13
CA HIS A 900 21.91 35.59 -38.23
C HIS A 900 22.32 34.93 -39.55
N CYS A 901 23.61 35.01 -39.86
CA CYS A 901 24.21 34.47 -41.06
C CYS A 901 25.17 33.34 -40.70
N CYS A 902 25.11 32.26 -41.45
CA CYS A 902 25.97 31.09 -41.28
C CYS A 902 27.16 31.20 -42.23
N GLN A 903 28.33 30.73 -41.80
CA GLN A 903 29.53 30.70 -42.66
C GLN A 903 29.36 29.80 -43.89
N ASP A 904 28.53 28.77 -43.79
CA ASP A 904 28.28 27.76 -44.81
C ASP A 904 26.76 27.62 -45.04
N ALA A 905 26.32 27.92 -46.26
CA ALA A 905 24.92 27.83 -46.67
C ALA A 905 24.34 26.42 -46.52
N SER A 906 25.16 25.38 -46.67
CA SER A 906 24.72 23.98 -46.48
C SER A 906 24.48 23.62 -45.01
N LYS A 907 24.99 24.44 -44.09
CA LYS A 907 24.91 24.26 -42.63
C LYS A 907 24.09 25.34 -41.95
N ASN A 908 23.16 25.96 -42.68
CA ASN A 908 22.35 27.06 -42.17
C ASN A 908 21.31 26.64 -41.10
N ARG A 909 21.16 25.36 -40.80
CA ARG A 909 20.29 24.89 -39.70
C ARG A 909 20.85 25.26 -38.33
N ALA A 910 20.00 25.65 -37.39
CA ALA A 910 20.40 26.19 -36.09
C ALA A 910 21.40 25.32 -35.28
N GLY A 911 21.38 23.98 -35.42
CA GLY A 911 22.33 23.09 -34.77
C GLY A 911 23.75 23.13 -35.37
N ASN A 912 23.87 23.43 -36.66
CA ASN A 912 25.11 23.30 -37.44
C ASN A 912 25.70 24.65 -37.88
N CYS A 913 24.93 25.73 -37.73
CA CYS A 913 25.32 27.07 -38.16
C CYS A 913 26.48 27.62 -37.32
N VAL A 914 27.62 27.90 -37.95
CA VAL A 914 28.68 28.73 -37.35
C VAL A 914 28.44 30.17 -37.75
N ASP A 915 28.44 31.09 -36.78
CA ASP A 915 28.19 32.51 -37.06
C ASP A 915 29.24 33.08 -38.03
N SER A 916 28.80 33.76 -39.09
CA SER A 916 29.70 34.46 -39.99
C SER A 916 30.01 35.89 -39.54
N GLY A 917 29.26 36.43 -38.57
CA GLY A 917 29.37 37.83 -38.14
C GLY A 917 28.90 38.85 -39.19
N LYS A 918 28.43 38.41 -40.36
CA LYS A 918 27.88 39.28 -41.40
C LYS A 918 26.53 39.84 -40.93
N LYS A 919 26.32 41.15 -41.17
CA LYS A 919 25.03 41.81 -40.94
C LYS A 919 24.00 41.53 -42.04
N GLU A 920 24.44 41.05 -43.20
CA GLU A 920 23.59 40.73 -44.33
C GLU A 920 24.23 39.58 -45.11
N CYS A 921 23.41 38.63 -45.54
CA CYS A 921 23.86 37.46 -46.30
C CYS A 921 22.81 36.99 -47.31
N PRO A 922 23.19 36.20 -48.32
CA PRO A 922 22.22 35.54 -49.20
C PRO A 922 21.22 34.70 -48.39
N PHE A 923 20.02 34.50 -48.94
CA PHE A 923 18.95 33.78 -48.25
C PHE A 923 19.35 32.35 -47.85
N GLU A 924 20.24 31.72 -48.62
CA GLU A 924 20.77 30.38 -48.37
C GLU A 924 21.74 30.34 -47.19
N GLU A 925 22.41 31.44 -46.86
CA GLU A 925 23.29 31.57 -45.68
C GLU A 925 22.51 31.96 -44.42
N LEU A 926 21.24 32.35 -44.54
CA LEU A 926 20.42 32.80 -43.43
C LEU A 926 20.08 31.64 -42.49
N ILE A 927 20.29 31.80 -41.19
CA ILE A 927 20.02 30.73 -40.22
C ILE A 927 18.55 30.30 -40.29
N THR A 928 18.29 29.00 -40.31
CA THR A 928 16.94 28.45 -40.47
C THR A 928 16.60 27.35 -39.47
N SER A 929 15.33 27.30 -39.09
CA SER A 929 14.68 26.22 -38.36
C SER A 929 13.43 25.83 -39.14
N GLY A 930 13.61 25.05 -40.20
CA GLY A 930 12.55 24.62 -41.11
C GLY A 930 11.97 25.77 -41.93
N SER A 931 10.81 26.28 -41.50
CA SER A 931 10.08 27.36 -42.21
C SER A 931 10.46 28.78 -41.79
N SER A 932 11.32 28.89 -40.78
CA SER A 932 11.67 30.12 -40.09
C SER A 932 13.10 30.54 -40.40
N PHE A 933 13.36 31.84 -40.50
CA PHE A 933 14.62 32.39 -40.99
C PHE A 933 15.13 33.59 -40.18
N GLY A 934 16.46 33.69 -40.06
CA GLY A 934 17.20 34.79 -39.44
C GLY A 934 17.23 34.75 -37.90
N ILE A 935 17.70 35.82 -37.29
CA ILE A 935 18.02 35.85 -35.85
C ILE A 935 16.77 35.70 -34.97
N MET A 936 15.64 36.22 -35.44
CA MET A 936 14.34 36.11 -34.78
C MET A 936 13.54 34.86 -35.24
N GLN A 937 14.05 34.06 -36.18
CA GLN A 937 13.36 32.88 -36.73
C GLN A 937 11.95 33.19 -37.28
N ILE A 938 11.87 34.17 -38.18
CA ILE A 938 10.62 34.63 -38.81
C ILE A 938 10.14 33.62 -39.85
N LYS A 939 8.87 33.19 -39.76
CA LYS A 939 8.26 32.30 -40.75
C LYS A 939 8.16 32.98 -42.12
N TYR A 940 8.79 32.40 -43.14
CA TYR A 940 8.92 33.02 -44.47
C TYR A 940 8.76 32.03 -45.64
N ASN A 941 8.21 30.83 -45.39
CA ASN A 941 8.18 29.76 -46.38
C ASN A 941 6.89 29.68 -47.23
N THR A 942 5.76 30.25 -46.76
CA THR A 942 4.52 30.26 -47.54
C THR A 942 4.35 31.61 -48.23
N LYS A 943 3.70 31.63 -49.40
CA LYS A 943 3.41 32.87 -50.13
C LYS A 943 2.74 33.92 -49.24
N GLU A 944 1.73 33.53 -48.46
CA GLU A 944 1.04 34.43 -47.53
C GLU A 944 1.98 34.99 -46.45
N SER A 945 2.82 34.14 -45.84
CA SER A 945 3.80 34.61 -44.84
C SER A 945 4.86 35.53 -45.47
N LYS A 946 5.28 35.22 -46.69
CA LYS A 946 6.26 36.00 -47.45
C LYS A 946 5.70 37.37 -47.81
N ASP A 947 4.51 37.44 -48.40
CA ASP A 947 3.85 38.68 -48.77
C ASP A 947 3.62 39.59 -47.53
N TRP A 948 3.25 38.99 -46.40
CA TRP A 948 3.10 39.70 -45.13
C TRP A 948 4.43 40.23 -44.59
N VAL A 949 5.46 39.39 -44.54
CA VAL A 949 6.80 39.78 -44.07
C VAL A 949 7.46 40.82 -44.99
N ASP A 950 7.26 40.73 -46.30
CA ASP A 950 7.74 41.70 -47.27
C ASP A 950 7.03 43.05 -47.09
N SER A 951 5.73 43.03 -46.77
CA SER A 951 4.98 44.24 -46.41
C SER A 951 5.54 44.91 -45.16
N LEU A 952 5.81 44.13 -44.10
CA LEU A 952 6.43 44.63 -42.87
C LEU A 952 7.86 45.14 -43.13
N SER A 953 8.61 44.47 -44.00
CA SER A 953 9.98 44.89 -44.37
C SER A 953 9.95 46.25 -45.07
N ARG A 954 9.07 46.45 -46.06
CA ARG A 954 8.85 47.76 -46.70
C ARG A 954 8.42 48.84 -45.72
N GLN A 955 7.58 48.48 -44.74
CA GLN A 955 7.08 49.42 -43.75
C GLN A 955 8.14 49.86 -42.73
N TYR A 956 9.04 48.96 -42.30
CA TYR A 956 9.89 49.19 -41.13
C TYR A 956 11.40 49.19 -41.42
N CYS A 957 11.86 48.62 -42.53
CA CYS A 957 13.30 48.47 -42.81
C CYS A 957 13.87 49.57 -43.72
N GLY A 958 13.02 50.29 -44.45
CA GLY A 958 13.47 51.33 -45.38
C GLY A 958 14.11 50.76 -46.64
N LYS A 959 14.86 51.60 -47.35
CA LYS A 959 15.58 51.25 -48.57
C LYS A 959 17.08 51.28 -48.34
N ASP A 960 17.81 50.41 -49.04
CA ASP A 960 19.27 50.38 -49.04
C ASP A 960 19.84 51.62 -49.77
N SER A 961 21.17 51.75 -49.80
CA SER A 961 21.84 52.86 -50.50
C SER A 961 21.59 52.88 -52.01
N ASN A 962 21.08 51.78 -52.59
CA ASN A 962 20.75 51.65 -54.01
C ASN A 962 19.24 51.88 -54.28
N GLY A 963 18.45 52.21 -53.26
CA GLY A 963 17.01 52.43 -53.37
C GLY A 963 16.16 51.15 -53.44
N ASN A 964 16.76 49.98 -53.21
CA ASN A 964 16.06 48.70 -53.10
C ASN A 964 15.48 48.53 -51.69
N ASP A 965 14.38 47.80 -51.57
CA ASP A 965 13.79 47.51 -50.26
C ASP A 965 14.71 46.58 -49.45
N ILE A 966 15.04 46.97 -48.22
CA ILE A 966 15.79 46.12 -47.29
C ILE A 966 14.85 45.00 -46.82
N ASN A 967 15.29 43.74 -46.95
CA ASN A 967 14.50 42.57 -46.58
C ASN A 967 15.10 41.84 -45.35
N ILE A 968 14.48 40.73 -44.94
CA ILE A 968 14.84 39.97 -43.73
C ILE A 968 16.23 39.29 -43.76
N ASN A 969 16.94 39.34 -44.89
CA ASN A 969 18.34 38.90 -45.01
C ASN A 969 19.29 39.87 -44.31
N ASN A 970 18.83 41.09 -44.06
CA ASN A 970 19.54 42.07 -43.26
C ASN A 970 19.19 41.87 -41.77
N TYR A 971 20.20 41.82 -40.94
CA TYR A 971 20.14 41.60 -39.50
C TYR A 971 19.17 42.56 -38.82
N GLU A 972 19.31 43.85 -39.09
CA GLU A 972 18.53 44.91 -38.46
C GLU A 972 17.06 44.80 -38.90
N CYS A 973 16.83 44.55 -40.19
CA CYS A 973 15.49 44.35 -40.71
C CYS A 973 14.81 43.11 -40.11
N ASN A 974 15.53 42.00 -39.97
CA ASN A 974 15.01 40.79 -39.33
C ASN A 974 14.54 41.06 -37.90
N VAL A 975 15.34 41.80 -37.11
CA VAL A 975 14.95 42.20 -35.75
C VAL A 975 13.71 43.10 -35.76
N LYS A 976 13.69 44.14 -36.60
CA LYS A 976 12.54 45.09 -36.71
C LYS A 976 11.25 44.39 -37.11
N VAL A 977 11.29 43.53 -38.13
CA VAL A 977 10.13 42.76 -38.58
C VAL A 977 9.71 41.75 -37.52
N GLY A 978 10.65 41.10 -36.83
CA GLY A 978 10.35 40.23 -35.69
C GLY A 978 9.60 40.95 -34.56
N ILE A 979 10.00 42.18 -34.22
CA ILE A 979 9.31 43.03 -33.24
C ILE A 979 7.90 43.39 -33.73
N ALA A 980 7.74 43.74 -35.01
CA ALA A 980 6.43 44.06 -35.59
C ALA A 980 5.47 42.85 -35.57
N ILE A 981 5.97 41.65 -35.87
CA ILE A 981 5.20 40.39 -35.75
C ILE A 981 4.81 40.16 -34.29
N LEU A 982 5.74 40.34 -33.34
CA LEU A 982 5.45 40.15 -31.92
C LEU A 982 4.38 41.14 -31.41
N LYS A 983 4.41 42.40 -31.87
CA LYS A 983 3.34 43.39 -31.60
C LYS A 983 2.00 42.94 -32.16
N SER A 984 1.97 42.47 -33.40
CA SER A 984 0.74 41.94 -34.02
C SER A 984 0.17 40.76 -33.21
N LYS A 985 1.04 39.86 -32.72
CA LYS A 985 0.65 38.75 -31.84
C LYS A 985 0.18 39.23 -30.48
N TYR A 986 0.80 40.25 -29.91
CA TYR A 986 0.31 40.86 -28.68
C TYR A 986 -1.11 41.42 -28.84
N ASP A 987 -1.37 42.17 -29.91
CA ASP A 987 -2.71 42.73 -30.14
C ASP A 987 -3.77 41.65 -30.33
N GLN A 988 -3.39 40.54 -30.99
CA GLN A 988 -4.27 39.39 -31.21
C GLN A 988 -4.51 38.58 -29.92
N PHE A 989 -3.49 38.39 -29.07
CA PHE A 989 -3.51 37.38 -27.99
C PHE A 989 -3.43 37.95 -26.56
N ARG A 990 -3.32 39.27 -26.35
CA ARG A 990 -3.12 39.85 -25.00
C ARG A 990 -4.18 39.45 -23.97
N TYR A 991 -5.43 39.24 -24.40
CA TYR A 991 -6.52 38.79 -23.53
C TYR A 991 -6.61 37.26 -23.36
N GLY A 992 -5.56 36.55 -23.74
CA GLY A 992 -5.49 35.09 -23.72
C GLY A 992 -6.09 34.46 -24.98
N CYS A 993 -5.79 33.17 -25.17
CA CYS A 993 -6.13 32.49 -26.41
C CYS A 993 -7.65 32.32 -26.63
N LYS A 994 -8.46 32.25 -25.56
CA LYS A 994 -9.93 32.19 -25.62
C LYS A 994 -10.58 33.45 -26.19
N ALA A 995 -9.89 34.59 -26.17
CA ALA A 995 -10.44 35.86 -26.66
C ALA A 995 -10.37 36.01 -28.20
N THR A 996 -9.62 35.12 -28.86
CA THR A 996 -9.27 35.21 -30.28
C THR A 996 -10.41 34.79 -31.20
N SER A 997 -10.40 35.28 -32.44
CA SER A 997 -11.32 34.85 -33.49
C SER A 997 -11.19 33.35 -33.81
N GLU A 998 -9.98 32.81 -33.74
CA GLU A 998 -9.69 31.39 -33.99
C GLU A 998 -10.42 30.51 -32.97
N TYR A 999 -10.37 30.88 -31.69
CA TYR A 999 -11.10 30.16 -30.64
C TYR A 999 -12.61 30.31 -30.80
N LYS A 1000 -13.08 31.54 -31.07
CA LYS A 1000 -14.50 31.84 -31.26
C LYS A 1000 -15.11 31.17 -32.50
N SER A 1001 -14.31 30.88 -33.52
CA SER A 1001 -14.78 30.19 -34.73
C SER A 1001 -15.24 28.76 -34.47
N GLN A 1002 -14.75 28.13 -33.39
CA GLN A 1002 -14.94 26.72 -33.06
C GLN A 1002 -14.66 25.73 -34.22
N ASP A 1003 -13.86 26.13 -35.21
CA ASP A 1003 -13.40 25.23 -36.27
C ASP A 1003 -12.35 24.26 -35.71
N ARG A 1004 -12.83 23.24 -35.00
CA ARG A 1004 -12.01 22.19 -34.39
C ARG A 1004 -11.26 21.36 -35.42
N VAL A 1005 -11.67 21.36 -36.69
CA VAL A 1005 -10.93 20.65 -37.74
C VAL A 1005 -9.64 21.39 -38.07
N LYS A 1006 -9.72 22.72 -38.21
CA LYS A 1006 -8.56 23.55 -38.57
C LYS A 1006 -7.66 23.91 -37.39
N TYR A 1007 -8.22 24.00 -36.18
CA TYR A 1007 -7.53 24.51 -34.98
C TYR A 1007 -7.59 23.59 -33.76
N LYS A 1008 -7.76 22.27 -33.95
CA LYS A 1008 -7.89 21.27 -32.86
C LYS A 1008 -6.94 21.51 -31.69
N THR A 1009 -5.63 21.45 -31.94
CA THR A 1009 -4.58 21.58 -30.91
C THR A 1009 -4.61 22.92 -30.17
N PHE A 1010 -4.95 24.00 -30.89
CA PHE A 1010 -5.09 25.34 -30.29
C PHE A 1010 -6.32 25.41 -29.38
N ILE A 1011 -7.48 24.94 -29.86
CA ILE A 1011 -8.73 24.94 -29.10
C ILE A 1011 -8.61 24.03 -27.88
N ASP A 1012 -8.07 22.82 -28.03
CA ASP A 1012 -7.90 21.85 -26.95
C ASP A 1012 -6.99 22.38 -25.84
N GLY A 1013 -5.88 23.03 -26.18
CA GLY A 1013 -5.00 23.63 -25.19
C GLY A 1013 -5.63 24.85 -24.51
N CYS A 1014 -6.42 25.64 -25.24
CA CYS A 1014 -7.17 26.74 -24.65
C CYS A 1014 -8.28 26.27 -23.72
N GLU A 1015 -9.02 25.21 -24.05
CA GLU A 1015 -10.15 24.73 -23.24
C GLU A 1015 -9.69 24.03 -21.97
N ASN A 1016 -8.71 23.12 -22.07
CA ASN A 1016 -8.37 22.20 -21.00
C ASN A 1016 -7.26 22.68 -20.06
N GLY A 1017 -6.65 23.84 -20.35
CA GLY A 1017 -5.54 24.43 -19.61
C GLY A 1017 -4.26 23.60 -19.57
N VAL A 1018 -4.28 22.41 -20.18
CA VAL A 1018 -3.18 21.48 -20.36
C VAL A 1018 -3.54 20.68 -21.64
N THR A 1019 -2.75 20.79 -22.72
CA THR A 1019 -2.89 19.82 -23.83
C THR A 1019 -2.52 18.41 -23.35
N SER A 1020 -2.80 17.35 -24.12
CA SER A 1020 -2.32 15.99 -23.80
C SER A 1020 -0.79 15.90 -23.57
N SER A 1021 -0.04 16.93 -23.99
CA SER A 1021 1.40 17.11 -23.79
C SER A 1021 1.79 18.02 -22.60
N GLY A 1022 0.87 18.43 -21.74
CA GLY A 1022 1.20 19.19 -20.52
C GLY A 1022 1.12 20.73 -20.60
N VAL A 1023 0.65 21.33 -21.71
CA VAL A 1023 0.91 22.77 -21.96
C VAL A 1023 -0.21 23.72 -21.52
N ARG A 1024 0.15 24.79 -20.80
CA ARG A 1024 -0.77 25.75 -20.16
C ARG A 1024 -1.15 26.97 -21.01
N TYR A 1025 -1.83 26.75 -22.13
CA TYR A 1025 -2.25 27.86 -23.03
C TYR A 1025 -3.24 28.83 -22.40
N ASP A 1026 -4.13 28.34 -21.54
CA ASP A 1026 -5.18 29.14 -20.92
C ASP A 1026 -4.66 30.13 -19.88
N SER A 1027 -3.45 29.92 -19.35
CA SER A 1027 -2.81 30.78 -18.35
C SER A 1027 -2.10 32.00 -18.95
N TYR A 1028 -1.65 31.93 -20.20
CA TYR A 1028 -0.85 33.00 -20.80
C TYR A 1028 -1.72 34.22 -21.11
N ARG A 1029 -1.27 35.38 -20.64
CA ARG A 1029 -1.85 36.71 -20.93
C ARG A 1029 -0.76 37.67 -21.39
N ASP A 1030 -1.17 38.79 -21.95
CA ASP A 1030 -0.28 39.88 -22.37
C ASP A 1030 0.87 39.38 -23.26
N TYR A 1031 2.10 39.78 -22.95
CA TYR A 1031 3.28 39.43 -23.74
C TYR A 1031 3.63 37.93 -23.69
N GLN A 1032 3.21 37.18 -22.66
CA GLN A 1032 3.40 35.72 -22.63
C GLN A 1032 2.58 35.03 -23.72
N ALA A 1033 1.34 35.47 -23.90
CA ALA A 1033 0.48 34.99 -24.98
C ALA A 1033 1.01 35.43 -26.35
N ALA A 1034 1.62 36.62 -26.44
CA ALA A 1034 2.31 37.09 -27.64
C ALA A 1034 3.53 36.21 -28.00
N ILE A 1035 4.38 35.88 -27.02
CA ILE A 1035 5.53 34.97 -27.19
C ILE A 1035 5.06 33.61 -27.71
N ARG A 1036 3.98 33.07 -27.12
CA ARG A 1036 3.41 31.81 -27.59
C ARG A 1036 2.84 31.93 -29.01
N GLY A 1037 2.11 33.00 -29.30
CA GLY A 1037 1.59 33.30 -30.62
C GLY A 1037 2.67 33.53 -31.69
N TYR A 1038 3.84 34.03 -31.28
CA TYR A 1038 5.02 34.24 -32.13
C TYR A 1038 5.62 32.91 -32.61
N ASN A 1039 5.85 31.96 -31.68
CA ASN A 1039 6.30 30.62 -32.01
C ASN A 1039 5.21 29.78 -32.71
N GLY A 1040 3.94 30.19 -32.52
CA GLY A 1040 2.76 29.49 -32.99
C GLY A 1040 2.18 28.60 -31.89
N TRP A 1041 0.87 28.35 -31.97
CA TRP A 1041 0.16 27.57 -30.95
C TRP A 1041 0.24 26.04 -31.14
N GLY A 1042 1.12 25.56 -32.02
CA GLY A 1042 1.27 24.14 -32.35
C GLY A 1042 0.09 23.58 -33.14
N ARG A 1043 0.33 23.07 -34.35
CA ARG A 1043 -0.65 22.24 -35.09
C ARG A 1043 -0.31 20.75 -35.07
N ASP A 1044 0.95 20.42 -34.74
CA ASP A 1044 1.47 19.07 -34.64
C ASP A 1044 1.79 18.72 -33.18
N SER A 1045 2.23 17.50 -32.91
CA SER A 1045 2.66 17.05 -31.57
C SER A 1045 4.10 17.45 -31.23
N ARG A 1046 4.80 18.19 -32.11
CA ARG A 1046 6.27 18.39 -32.06
C ARG A 1046 6.69 19.82 -31.71
N PHE A 1047 5.76 20.67 -31.27
CA PHE A 1047 6.08 22.03 -30.82
C PHE A 1047 6.74 22.04 -29.44
N ASP A 1048 7.59 23.05 -29.20
CA ASP A 1048 8.22 23.24 -27.90
C ASP A 1048 7.16 23.69 -26.88
N VAL A 1049 6.80 22.77 -25.99
CA VAL A 1049 5.76 22.94 -24.98
C VAL A 1049 6.13 23.98 -23.91
N ASN A 1050 7.43 24.16 -23.66
CA ASN A 1050 7.97 25.03 -22.61
C ASN A 1050 8.58 26.31 -23.21
N TYR A 1051 8.22 26.67 -24.44
CA TYR A 1051 8.84 27.79 -25.15
C TYR A 1051 8.72 29.11 -24.39
N VAL A 1052 7.54 29.41 -23.81
CA VAL A 1052 7.33 30.67 -23.07
C VAL A 1052 8.21 30.71 -21.83
N GLU A 1053 8.28 29.62 -21.08
CA GLU A 1053 9.09 29.47 -19.87
C GLU A 1053 10.58 29.58 -20.18
N LYS A 1054 11.04 28.99 -21.30
CA LYS A 1054 12.41 29.12 -21.81
C LYS A 1054 12.76 30.57 -22.12
N ILE A 1055 11.88 31.30 -22.82
CA ILE A 1055 12.07 32.73 -23.09
C ILE A 1055 12.10 33.56 -21.80
N LEU A 1056 11.19 33.29 -20.85
CA LEU A 1056 11.17 34.02 -19.58
C LEU A 1056 12.42 33.75 -18.74
N LYS A 1057 12.90 32.49 -18.72
CA LYS A 1057 14.15 32.12 -18.06
C LYS A 1057 15.35 32.80 -18.72
N ALA A 1058 15.40 32.81 -20.06
CA ALA A 1058 16.43 33.51 -20.81
C ALA A 1058 16.39 35.03 -20.58
N LYS A 1059 15.20 35.64 -20.54
CA LYS A 1059 14.99 37.06 -20.25
C LYS A 1059 15.53 37.45 -18.88
N ASN A 1060 15.33 36.62 -17.86
CA ASN A 1060 15.86 36.89 -16.52
C ASN A 1060 17.40 36.84 -16.46
N ASN A 1061 18.04 36.19 -17.44
CA ASN A 1061 19.50 36.10 -17.56
C ASN A 1061 20.08 37.14 -18.52
N VAL A 1062 19.27 38.01 -19.09
CA VAL A 1062 19.72 39.14 -19.93
C VAL A 1062 19.32 40.44 -19.23
N LYS A 1063 20.28 41.27 -18.88
CA LYS A 1063 20.03 42.58 -18.25
C LYS A 1063 20.74 43.67 -19.06
N GLY A 1064 19.98 44.42 -19.84
CA GLY A 1064 20.54 45.33 -20.84
C GLY A 1064 21.35 44.57 -21.90
N ILE A 1065 22.68 44.81 -21.94
CA ILE A 1065 23.62 44.14 -22.86
C ILE A 1065 24.37 42.96 -22.23
N GLU A 1066 24.26 42.78 -20.90
CA GLU A 1066 24.99 41.73 -20.18
C GLU A 1066 24.18 40.45 -20.08
N ILE A 1067 24.85 39.32 -20.33
CA ILE A 1067 24.32 37.99 -20.04
C ILE A 1067 24.81 37.62 -18.63
N ILE A 1068 23.88 37.55 -17.67
CA ILE A 1068 24.17 37.27 -16.26
C ILE A 1068 24.73 35.84 -16.10
N ASP A 1069 24.17 34.90 -16.86
CA ASP A 1069 24.57 33.49 -16.84
C ASP A 1069 24.56 32.88 -18.25
N PRO A 1070 25.72 32.85 -18.92
CA PRO A 1070 25.88 32.26 -20.25
C PRO A 1070 25.71 30.73 -20.27
N SER A 1071 25.91 30.05 -19.14
CA SER A 1071 25.75 28.60 -19.04
C SER A 1071 24.27 28.23 -19.09
N THR A 1072 23.43 28.98 -18.37
CA THR A 1072 21.99 28.79 -18.37
C THR A 1072 21.40 29.05 -19.76
N LEU A 1073 21.89 30.04 -20.52
CA LEU A 1073 21.44 30.26 -21.90
C LEU A 1073 21.86 29.14 -22.86
N ARG A 1074 23.00 28.47 -22.63
CA ARG A 1074 23.45 27.34 -23.47
C ARG A 1074 22.56 26.11 -23.33
N GLY A 1075 22.05 25.85 -22.12
CA GLY A 1075 21.09 24.78 -21.86
C GLY A 1075 19.66 25.09 -22.30
N ILE A 1076 19.30 26.37 -22.47
CA ILE A 1076 17.99 26.78 -22.95
C ILE A 1076 18.00 26.83 -24.48
N THR A 1077 17.82 25.66 -25.10
CA THR A 1077 17.52 25.60 -26.54
C THR A 1077 16.14 25.07 -26.81
N ARG A 1078 15.61 25.43 -27.99
CA ARG A 1078 14.36 24.90 -28.50
C ARG A 1078 14.50 23.39 -28.71
N GLU A 1079 13.66 22.61 -28.04
CA GLU A 1079 13.59 21.15 -28.20
C GLU A 1079 12.36 20.82 -29.04
N GLY A 1080 12.55 20.15 -30.16
CA GLY A 1080 11.50 19.80 -31.12
C GLY A 1080 12.07 19.65 -32.53
N GLU A 1081 11.58 18.68 -33.30
CA GLU A 1081 12.01 18.41 -34.68
C GLU A 1081 11.52 19.51 -35.66
N GLY A 1082 12.17 20.67 -35.59
CA GLY A 1082 12.46 21.48 -36.79
C GLY A 1082 13.81 21.11 -37.42
N MET A 1083 14.51 20.13 -36.85
CA MET A 1083 15.89 19.78 -37.20
C MET A 1083 16.13 18.26 -37.34
N ALA A 1084 15.42 17.58 -38.25
CA ALA A 1084 15.92 16.42 -39.01
C ALA A 1084 14.81 15.78 -39.87
N ASP A 1085 15.19 15.33 -41.07
CA ASP A 1085 14.51 14.36 -41.94
C ASP A 1085 15.51 13.18 -42.10
N PRO A 1086 15.14 11.89 -42.00
CA PRO A 1086 16.09 10.81 -41.90
C PRO A 1086 16.36 10.18 -43.28
N THR A 1087 17.55 10.42 -43.84
CA THR A 1087 18.19 9.45 -44.74
C THR A 1087 19.70 9.39 -44.46
N PRO A 1088 20.25 8.24 -44.04
CA PRO A 1088 21.68 8.09 -43.88
C PRO A 1088 22.34 7.70 -45.21
N ARG A 1089 23.34 8.47 -45.64
CA ARG A 1089 24.39 7.99 -46.55
C ARG A 1089 25.74 8.11 -45.85
N GLY A 1090 26.49 7.02 -45.93
CA GLY A 1090 27.60 6.69 -45.04
C GLY A 1090 28.84 7.56 -45.14
N GLY A 1091 29.62 7.48 -44.06
CA GLY A 1091 30.94 8.08 -43.90
C GLY A 1091 31.43 7.80 -42.50
N GLU A 1092 32.26 6.77 -42.36
CA GLU A 1092 32.88 6.33 -41.10
C GLU A 1092 33.79 7.42 -40.52
N THR A 1093 33.64 7.70 -39.22
CA THR A 1093 34.72 8.18 -38.36
C THR A 1093 34.33 7.90 -36.91
N GLU A 1094 35.18 7.11 -36.23
CA GLU A 1094 34.93 6.57 -34.89
C GLU A 1094 34.87 7.68 -33.81
N SER A 1095 33.79 7.67 -33.03
CA SER A 1095 33.53 8.51 -31.86
C SER A 1095 32.91 7.62 -30.76
N PRO A 1096 33.12 7.91 -29.46
CA PRO A 1096 33.02 6.91 -28.39
C PRO A 1096 31.56 6.49 -28.13
N THR A 1097 31.34 5.17 -28.24
CA THR A 1097 30.18 4.35 -27.83
C THR A 1097 28.91 5.12 -27.44
N GLY A 1098 28.06 5.38 -28.44
CA GLY A 1098 26.67 5.78 -28.21
C GLY A 1098 25.92 4.70 -27.44
N THR A 1099 25.09 5.13 -26.49
CA THR A 1099 24.17 4.28 -25.73
C THR A 1099 23.22 3.56 -26.68
N SER A 1100 23.36 2.25 -26.81
CA SER A 1100 22.40 1.43 -27.56
C SER A 1100 21.04 1.47 -26.86
N ASN A 1101 19.96 1.63 -27.63
CA ASN A 1101 18.60 1.45 -27.11
C ASN A 1101 18.46 0.06 -26.48
N PRO A 1102 17.69 -0.08 -25.38
CA PRO A 1102 17.54 -1.35 -24.69
C PRO A 1102 16.82 -2.37 -25.57
N ALA A 1103 17.09 -3.66 -25.36
CA ALA A 1103 16.38 -4.73 -26.05
C ALA A 1103 14.87 -4.71 -25.72
N ALA A 1104 14.04 -5.04 -26.72
CA ALA A 1104 12.59 -5.14 -26.54
C ALA A 1104 12.23 -6.20 -25.49
N PRO A 1105 11.20 -5.96 -24.64
CA PRO A 1105 10.72 -6.96 -23.68
C PRO A 1105 10.25 -8.25 -24.38
N ALA A 1106 10.75 -9.40 -23.91
CA ALA A 1106 10.43 -10.72 -24.45
C ALA A 1106 9.31 -11.41 -23.66
N ASN A 1107 8.72 -12.45 -24.25
CA ASN A 1107 7.76 -13.35 -23.61
C ASN A 1107 6.54 -12.65 -22.97
N VAL A 1108 6.00 -11.65 -23.67
CA VAL A 1108 4.81 -10.94 -23.22
C VAL A 1108 3.58 -11.86 -23.26
N ARG A 1109 2.86 -11.98 -22.14
CA ARG A 1109 1.64 -12.79 -21.98
C ARG A 1109 0.54 -11.97 -21.31
N ALA A 1110 -0.72 -12.31 -21.58
CA ALA A 1110 -1.88 -11.64 -21.02
C ALA A 1110 -2.86 -12.68 -20.48
N GLU A 1111 -3.44 -12.39 -19.32
CA GLU A 1111 -4.40 -13.25 -18.63
C GLU A 1111 -5.66 -12.44 -18.33
N ASN A 1112 -6.83 -12.94 -18.77
CA ASN A 1112 -8.12 -12.31 -18.50
C ASN A 1112 -8.58 -12.68 -17.08
N LEU A 1113 -8.72 -11.68 -16.21
CA LEU A 1113 -9.11 -11.83 -14.81
C LEU A 1113 -10.59 -11.50 -14.55
N GLY A 1114 -11.44 -11.51 -15.57
CA GLY A 1114 -12.88 -11.29 -15.42
C GLY A 1114 -13.25 -9.82 -15.18
N GLY A 1115 -12.73 -8.92 -16.02
CA GLY A 1115 -12.96 -7.46 -15.94
C GLY A 1115 -11.68 -6.63 -15.89
N SER A 1116 -10.52 -7.30 -15.86
CA SER A 1116 -9.19 -6.71 -16.01
C SER A 1116 -8.29 -7.69 -16.78
N ILE A 1117 -7.20 -7.19 -17.36
CA ILE A 1117 -6.21 -8.01 -18.06
C ILE A 1117 -4.86 -7.86 -17.38
N LYS A 1118 -4.26 -8.97 -16.93
CA LYS A 1118 -2.89 -8.98 -16.41
C LYS A 1118 -1.91 -9.26 -17.53
N VAL A 1119 -1.12 -8.26 -17.91
CA VAL A 1119 -0.01 -8.38 -18.87
C VAL A 1119 1.28 -8.70 -18.11
N THR A 1120 2.07 -9.67 -18.55
CA THR A 1120 3.34 -10.11 -17.93
C THR A 1120 4.42 -10.18 -19.00
N TRP A 1121 5.70 -10.00 -18.64
CA TRP A 1121 6.85 -10.11 -19.56
C TRP A 1121 8.07 -10.67 -18.82
N GLU A 1122 9.18 -10.90 -19.52
CA GLU A 1122 10.45 -11.29 -18.90
C GLU A 1122 11.36 -10.09 -18.63
N LYS A 1123 12.30 -10.27 -17.69
CA LYS A 1123 13.33 -9.29 -17.39
C LYS A 1123 14.12 -8.95 -18.65
N SER A 1124 14.26 -7.66 -18.95
CA SER A 1124 15.05 -7.22 -20.10
C SER A 1124 16.51 -7.69 -19.95
N PRO A 1125 17.14 -8.21 -21.02
CA PRO A 1125 18.56 -8.55 -21.00
C PRO A 1125 19.46 -7.31 -20.93
N SER A 1126 18.91 -6.11 -21.16
CA SER A 1126 19.59 -4.82 -21.00
C SER A 1126 19.63 -4.40 -19.52
N PRO A 1127 20.80 -4.43 -18.84
CA PRO A 1127 20.91 -4.07 -17.43
C PRO A 1127 20.58 -2.60 -17.12
N GLU A 1128 20.58 -1.73 -18.14
CA GLU A 1128 20.29 -0.30 -18.07
C GLU A 1128 18.79 0.06 -18.03
N VAL A 1129 17.89 -0.93 -18.16
CA VAL A 1129 16.43 -0.72 -18.12
C VAL A 1129 15.97 -0.43 -16.69
N ILE A 1130 15.34 0.73 -16.49
CA ILE A 1130 14.84 1.21 -15.18
C ILE A 1130 13.32 1.16 -15.05
N SER A 1131 12.58 1.10 -16.17
CA SER A 1131 11.12 1.02 -16.16
C SER A 1131 10.56 0.41 -17.45
N PHE A 1132 9.29 0.03 -17.43
CA PHE A 1132 8.53 -0.42 -18.59
C PHE A 1132 7.23 0.37 -18.76
N ASN A 1133 6.82 0.59 -20.01
CA ASN A 1133 5.52 1.14 -20.38
C ASN A 1133 4.69 0.07 -21.09
N VAL A 1134 3.44 -0.10 -20.68
CA VAL A 1134 2.48 -1.01 -21.30
C VAL A 1134 1.38 -0.20 -21.99
N ILE A 1135 1.28 -0.39 -23.30
CA ILE A 1135 0.34 0.32 -24.16
C ILE A 1135 -0.71 -0.66 -24.67
N ARG A 1136 -1.98 -0.24 -24.67
CA ARG A 1136 -3.10 -1.00 -25.22
C ARG A 1136 -3.68 -0.32 -26.46
N TYR A 1137 -4.03 -1.14 -27.45
CA TYR A 1137 -4.81 -0.80 -28.64
C TYR A 1137 -6.14 -1.56 -28.64
N THR A 1138 -7.22 -0.89 -29.04
CA THR A 1138 -8.52 -1.47 -29.36
C THR A 1138 -8.78 -1.38 -30.86
N GLU A 1139 -9.64 -2.23 -31.42
CA GLU A 1139 -10.11 -2.11 -32.81
C GLU A 1139 -10.78 -0.72 -33.01
N GLY A 1140 -10.02 0.28 -33.47
CA GLY A 1140 -10.51 1.66 -33.57
C GLY A 1140 -9.55 2.82 -33.29
N VAL A 1141 -8.23 2.60 -33.13
CA VAL A 1141 -7.15 3.63 -33.21
C VAL A 1141 -6.79 4.39 -31.92
N GLU A 1142 -7.45 4.18 -30.76
CA GLU A 1142 -7.02 4.87 -29.53
C GLU A 1142 -5.94 4.10 -28.75
N GLU A 1143 -4.79 4.75 -28.59
CA GLU A 1143 -3.64 4.28 -27.82
C GLU A 1143 -3.78 4.72 -26.35
N TYR A 1144 -3.82 3.75 -25.42
CA TYR A 1144 -3.88 4.03 -23.99
C TYR A 1144 -2.65 3.49 -23.28
N ILE A 1145 -1.92 4.35 -22.58
CA ILE A 1145 -0.90 3.92 -21.61
C ILE A 1145 -1.64 3.37 -20.40
N VAL A 1146 -1.56 2.05 -20.20
CA VAL A 1146 -2.26 1.36 -19.12
C VAL A 1146 -1.42 1.35 -17.84
N CYS A 1147 -0.12 1.18 -17.99
CA CYS A 1147 0.86 1.31 -16.91
C CYS A 1147 2.08 2.07 -17.44
N SER A 1148 2.46 3.14 -16.74
CA SER A 1148 3.73 3.85 -16.94
C SER A 1148 4.65 3.62 -15.75
N ASP A 1149 5.96 3.64 -15.98
CA ASP A 1149 6.98 3.58 -14.94
C ASP A 1149 6.93 2.35 -14.02
N VAL A 1150 6.69 1.16 -14.58
CA VAL A 1150 6.76 -0.09 -13.81
C VAL A 1150 8.22 -0.44 -13.54
N LYS A 1151 8.74 -0.10 -12.35
CA LYS A 1151 10.19 -0.14 -12.03
C LYS A 1151 10.72 -1.50 -11.56
N THR A 1152 9.88 -2.45 -11.16
CA THR A 1152 10.34 -3.70 -10.51
C THR A 1152 9.46 -4.93 -10.71
N GLU A 1153 8.26 -4.77 -11.29
CA GLU A 1153 7.30 -5.84 -11.44
C GLU A 1153 7.20 -6.22 -12.92
N PHE A 1154 7.44 -7.49 -13.28
CA PHE A 1154 7.36 -7.96 -14.67
C PHE A 1154 5.91 -8.21 -15.11
N TYR A 1155 4.99 -7.38 -14.61
CA TYR A 1155 3.57 -7.43 -14.94
C TYR A 1155 2.88 -6.08 -14.72
N CYS A 1156 1.74 -5.89 -15.40
CA CYS A 1156 0.84 -4.74 -15.34
C CYS A 1156 -0.60 -5.26 -15.34
N ILE A 1157 -1.49 -4.68 -14.51
CA ILE A 1157 -2.91 -5.03 -14.50
C ILE A 1157 -3.70 -3.89 -15.13
N ASP A 1158 -4.26 -4.14 -16.31
CA ASP A 1158 -5.22 -3.27 -16.96
C ASP A 1158 -6.59 -3.36 -16.28
N SER A 1159 -6.86 -2.41 -15.39
CA SER A 1159 -8.09 -2.35 -14.59
C SER A 1159 -9.15 -1.40 -15.13
N SER A 1160 -8.98 -0.90 -16.36
CA SER A 1160 -9.76 0.22 -16.91
C SER A 1160 -11.21 -0.10 -17.35
N LYS A 1161 -11.88 -1.05 -16.69
CA LYS A 1161 -13.26 -1.49 -16.99
C LYS A 1161 -13.44 -1.82 -18.47
N LEU A 1162 -12.63 -2.76 -18.93
CA LEU A 1162 -12.56 -3.21 -20.32
C LEU A 1162 -13.93 -3.73 -20.80
N PRO A 1163 -14.58 -3.12 -21.81
CA PRO A 1163 -15.73 -3.73 -22.46
C PRO A 1163 -15.40 -5.11 -23.05
N LYS A 1164 -16.43 -5.84 -23.50
CA LYS A 1164 -16.18 -7.06 -24.29
C LYS A 1164 -15.59 -6.65 -25.63
N GLY A 1165 -14.40 -7.10 -25.95
CA GLY A 1165 -13.72 -6.78 -27.19
C GLY A 1165 -12.30 -7.33 -27.22
N THR A 1166 -11.67 -7.25 -28.39
CA THR A 1166 -10.30 -7.68 -28.60
C THR A 1166 -9.33 -6.55 -28.24
N TYR A 1167 -8.38 -6.84 -27.36
CA TYR A 1167 -7.36 -5.91 -26.89
C TYR A 1167 -5.99 -6.36 -27.32
N THR A 1168 -5.16 -5.39 -27.68
CA THR A 1168 -3.81 -5.67 -28.11
C THR A 1168 -2.80 -4.87 -27.30
N TYR A 1169 -1.77 -5.53 -26.77
CA TYR A 1169 -0.79 -4.93 -25.85
C TYR A 1169 0.62 -4.94 -26.43
N ASN A 1170 1.34 -3.83 -26.22
CA ASN A 1170 2.76 -3.67 -26.48
C ASN A 1170 3.48 -3.22 -25.20
N VAL A 1171 4.64 -3.80 -24.92
CA VAL A 1171 5.50 -3.42 -23.79
C VAL A 1171 6.80 -2.80 -24.31
N TYR A 1172 7.19 -1.67 -23.74
CA TYR A 1172 8.44 -0.96 -24.06
C TYR A 1172 9.31 -0.85 -22.82
N ALA A 1173 10.62 -1.03 -22.97
CA ALA A 1173 11.61 -0.82 -21.91
C ALA A 1173 12.23 0.57 -22.01
N TYR A 1174 12.40 1.23 -20.86
CA TYR A 1174 13.02 2.55 -20.74
C TYR A 1174 14.32 2.47 -19.93
N THR A 1175 15.35 3.15 -20.42
CA THR A 1175 16.62 3.31 -19.70
C THR A 1175 16.67 4.61 -18.92
N GLY A 1176 17.56 4.67 -17.91
CA GLY A 1176 17.79 5.87 -17.11
C GLY A 1176 18.35 7.06 -17.88
N THR A 1177 18.80 6.85 -19.11
CA THR A 1177 19.29 7.90 -20.03
C THR A 1177 18.24 8.32 -21.07
N GLY A 1178 17.01 7.81 -20.98
CA GLY A 1178 15.91 8.16 -21.90
C GLY A 1178 15.84 7.32 -23.17
N GLY A 1179 16.71 6.31 -23.34
CA GLY A 1179 16.63 5.35 -24.44
C GLY A 1179 15.42 4.43 -24.31
N LEU A 1180 14.67 4.28 -25.40
CA LEU A 1180 13.45 3.49 -25.52
C LEU A 1180 13.69 2.24 -26.37
N SER A 1181 13.26 1.07 -25.92
CA SER A 1181 13.33 -0.15 -26.73
C SER A 1181 12.38 -0.10 -27.92
N GLN A 1182 12.58 -0.98 -28.89
CA GLN A 1182 11.47 -1.37 -29.77
C GLN A 1182 10.33 -1.99 -28.95
N SER A 1183 9.10 -1.97 -29.48
CA SER A 1183 7.96 -2.64 -28.84
C SER A 1183 8.23 -4.14 -28.73
N SER A 1184 7.69 -4.76 -27.69
CA SER A 1184 7.54 -6.21 -27.66
C SER A 1184 6.75 -6.72 -28.87
N THR A 1185 6.78 -8.04 -29.10
CA THR A 1185 5.82 -8.67 -30.00
C THR A 1185 4.40 -8.36 -29.54
N GLN A 1186 3.57 -7.94 -30.49
CA GLN A 1186 2.19 -7.53 -30.26
C GLN A 1186 1.38 -8.71 -29.73
N LEU A 1187 0.68 -8.52 -28.60
CA LEU A 1187 -0.09 -9.57 -27.95
C LEU A 1187 -1.58 -9.24 -27.95
N THR A 1188 -2.38 -10.10 -28.57
CA THR A 1188 -3.84 -9.93 -28.67
C THR A 1188 -4.58 -10.90 -27.73
N ILE A 1189 -5.58 -10.39 -27.01
CA ILE A 1189 -6.43 -11.14 -26.09
C ILE A 1189 -7.90 -10.71 -26.24
N ASN A 1190 -8.82 -11.68 -26.12
CA ASN A 1190 -10.27 -11.50 -26.30
C ASN A 1190 -11.04 -11.44 -24.98
#